data_AF-A0A2E7L6Z8-F1
#
_entry.id   AF-A0A2E7L6Z8-F1
#
_cell.length_a   1.000
_cell.length_b   1.000
_cell.length_c   1.000
_cell.angle_alpha   90.00
_cell.angle_beta   90.00
_cell.angle_gamma   90.00
#
_symmetry.space_group_name_H-M   'P 1'
#
loop_
_entity.id
_entity.type
_entity.pdbx_description
1 polymer ?
#
loop_
_entity_poly.entity_id
_entity_poly.type
_entity_poly.pdbx_seq_one_letter_code
_entity_poly.pdbx_strand_id
1 'polypeptide(L)'
;MNTNGPLRLRDLRGKFVLLDFWTYCCINCMHILPELKKLEHAYPNELVVIGVHAAKFETEKNAKNIEEAILRYEIEHPVVNDPNHRIWNSFGARSWPTIAVIDPEGAFIGRSGGEFVFEQLDGFFKRALPYYKKHGLLDPSPVRFELAALHQENTPLRFPGKILADEAGQRLFITDSNHNRLVITDLSGKLLDTIGSGAIGRKDGGYQEASFDHPQGVALHGEVLYVADTENHLLRKIDLKSRQVSTIAGVGSQARGPWPGIDQLAPGQGAPERYVGKPETTPINSPWALWVHGDALYIAMAGPHQIWKMTLDESELGPFAGNGREDIVDGLHLPERPYDTERSIEVDGRPVARPVSSFAQPSGLVSDGKALYIADSEGSSIRAMPFDLKQEVRTLVGTPKLPYGRLFKFGDRDGSGLLRFADTPEDAQNPLGGLNEEPEMDGPLLQHPLGVTYHEGVIYLTDTYNNKIKSLDTESATLKTISGTGEPGLADTPAQYDEPAGITYAAGKLYIADTNNHVIRVLELATGNVSTLQIEGLAPPATNTTNKAPDFTAAKQVELASTALKPEDGKITLQVELQLPEGWKINEQAPLIYYLKAQGDKGPIDRSALGKQQVEKPAASFSVTLPVTASGNDQVSLSMNYYYCQTGGEGLCRVGSVVFTVPVQISDSGSQATAKLPLTVPAPLSPESLPNFKP
;
A
#
# COMPACT_ATOMS: atom_id res chain seq x y z
N MET A 1 -7.85 15.67 0.98
CA MET A 1 -8.31 14.27 0.94
C MET A 1 -7.90 13.64 2.26
N ASN A 2 -8.60 12.61 2.72
CA ASN A 2 -8.36 12.04 4.06
C ASN A 2 -8.56 13.09 5.19
N THR A 3 -9.48 14.05 4.98
CA THR A 3 -9.81 15.14 5.90
C THR A 3 -11.28 15.56 5.72
N ASN A 4 -11.94 16.05 6.78
CA ASN A 4 -13.33 16.51 6.74
C ASN A 4 -13.50 17.90 6.05
N GLY A 5 -12.40 18.52 5.60
CA GLY A 5 -12.38 19.86 5.05
C GLY A 5 -10.96 20.31 4.65
N PRO A 6 -10.83 21.51 4.04
CA PRO A 6 -9.55 22.04 3.60
C PRO A 6 -8.66 22.42 4.80
N LEU A 7 -7.41 21.95 4.78
CA LEU A 7 -6.38 22.36 5.75
C LEU A 7 -5.70 23.65 5.28
N ARG A 8 -5.55 24.62 6.19
CA ARG A 8 -4.77 25.83 5.94
C ARG A 8 -3.55 25.83 6.85
N LEU A 9 -2.40 26.33 6.37
CA LEU A 9 -1.16 26.40 7.17
C LEU A 9 -1.36 27.10 8.52
N ARG A 10 -2.24 28.11 8.58
CA ARG A 10 -2.58 28.81 9.84
C ARG A 10 -3.21 27.89 10.89
N ASP A 11 -3.92 26.84 10.46
CA ASP A 11 -4.58 25.88 11.34
C ASP A 11 -3.57 24.91 11.96
N LEU A 12 -2.33 24.89 11.44
CA LEU A 12 -1.22 24.05 11.87
C LEU A 12 -0.15 24.83 12.66
N ARG A 13 -0.39 26.12 12.95
CA ARG A 13 0.52 26.92 13.79
C ARG A 13 0.74 26.24 15.14
N GLY A 14 1.97 26.30 15.64
CA GLY A 14 2.35 25.62 16.86
C GLY A 14 2.74 24.15 16.66
N LYS A 15 2.83 23.66 15.41
CA LYS A 15 3.17 22.28 15.08
C LYS A 15 4.27 22.23 14.03
N PHE A 16 5.10 21.20 14.11
CA PHE A 16 5.91 20.83 12.96
C PHE A 16 5.00 20.29 11.86
N VAL A 17 5.29 20.65 10.62
CA VAL A 17 4.64 20.09 9.44
C VAL A 17 5.70 19.39 8.60
N LEU A 18 5.50 18.09 8.36
CA LEU A 18 6.30 17.31 7.43
C LEU A 18 5.49 17.12 6.14
N LEU A 19 5.96 17.73 5.07
CA LEU A 19 5.42 17.47 3.74
C LEU A 19 6.13 16.27 3.14
N ASP A 20 5.38 15.27 2.72
CA ASP A 20 5.86 14.14 1.94
C ASP A 20 5.43 14.32 0.48
N PHE A 21 6.38 14.56 -0.41
CA PHE A 21 6.14 14.66 -1.85
C PHE A 21 6.26 13.27 -2.47
N TRP A 22 5.11 12.67 -2.77
CA TRP A 22 5.00 11.26 -3.14
C TRP A 22 4.12 11.04 -4.37
N THR A 23 4.22 9.85 -4.95
CA THR A 23 3.30 9.33 -5.97
C THR A 23 3.10 7.84 -5.73
N TYR A 24 1.92 7.31 -6.02
CA TYR A 24 1.53 5.98 -5.53
C TYR A 24 2.03 4.80 -6.39
N CYS A 25 2.53 5.05 -7.60
CA CYS A 25 3.25 4.05 -8.39
C CYS A 25 4.62 3.68 -7.82
N CYS A 26 5.30 4.65 -7.20
CA CYS A 26 6.73 4.59 -6.94
C CYS A 26 7.04 3.73 -5.71
N ILE A 27 7.81 2.66 -5.91
CA ILE A 27 8.24 1.78 -4.83
C ILE A 27 9.03 2.51 -3.74
N ASN A 28 9.85 3.49 -4.13
CA ASN A 28 10.60 4.31 -3.17
C ASN A 28 9.66 5.15 -2.28
N CYS A 29 8.51 5.59 -2.80
CA CYS A 29 7.49 6.27 -2.01
C CYS A 29 6.79 5.30 -1.04
N MET A 30 6.45 4.09 -1.51
CA MET A 30 5.82 3.07 -0.67
C MET A 30 6.70 2.73 0.55
N HIS A 31 8.01 2.57 0.36
CA HIS A 31 8.95 2.24 1.42
C HIS A 31 9.01 3.25 2.58
N ILE A 32 8.68 4.53 2.35
CA ILE A 32 8.70 5.54 3.43
C ILE A 32 7.37 5.64 4.17
N LEU A 33 6.26 5.08 3.66
CA LEU A 33 4.96 5.15 4.32
C LEU A 33 4.97 4.53 5.73
N PRO A 34 5.59 3.35 5.96
CA PRO A 34 5.74 2.82 7.32
C PRO A 34 6.57 3.73 8.24
N GLU A 35 7.59 4.41 7.69
CA GLU A 35 8.44 5.33 8.45
C GLU A 35 7.69 6.62 8.83
N LEU A 36 6.85 7.14 7.93
CA LEU A 36 5.92 8.25 8.21
C LEU A 36 4.91 7.86 9.29
N LYS A 37 4.31 6.67 9.20
CA LYS A 37 3.38 6.14 10.21
C LYS A 37 4.02 6.04 11.60
N LYS A 38 5.27 5.58 11.68
CA LYS A 38 6.05 5.59 12.94
C LYS A 38 6.22 7.00 13.49
N LEU A 39 6.52 7.99 12.64
CA LEU A 39 6.67 9.40 13.05
C LEU A 39 5.35 10.00 13.56
N GLU A 40 4.24 9.75 12.87
CA GLU A 40 2.91 10.19 13.28
C GLU A 40 2.53 9.64 14.65
N HIS A 41 2.82 8.36 14.90
CA HIS A 41 2.52 7.72 16.17
C HIS A 41 3.48 8.16 17.30
N ALA A 42 4.72 8.51 16.97
CA ALA A 42 5.71 8.99 17.93
C ALA A 42 5.47 10.45 18.36
N TYR A 43 4.92 11.29 17.47
CA TYR A 43 4.74 12.73 17.66
C TYR A 43 3.31 13.23 17.38
N PRO A 44 2.25 12.60 17.94
CA PRO A 44 0.86 12.82 17.51
C PRO A 44 0.31 14.22 17.84
N ASN A 45 0.95 14.96 18.75
CA ASN A 45 0.52 16.31 19.13
C ASN A 45 1.41 17.40 18.52
N GLU A 46 2.67 17.08 18.25
CA GLU A 46 3.70 18.01 17.84
C GLU A 46 3.94 18.03 16.34
N LEU A 47 3.62 16.95 15.63
CA LEU A 47 3.86 16.77 14.21
C LEU A 47 2.55 16.55 13.45
N VAL A 48 2.44 17.18 12.29
CA VAL A 48 1.44 16.86 11.27
C VAL A 48 2.17 16.47 9.99
N VAL A 49 1.95 15.24 9.53
CA VAL A 49 2.39 14.80 8.19
C VAL A 49 1.33 15.20 7.18
N ILE A 50 1.74 15.66 5.99
CA ILE A 50 0.85 15.92 4.85
C ILE A 50 1.48 15.29 3.62
N GLY A 51 0.80 14.32 3.04
CA GLY A 51 1.15 13.75 1.75
C GLY A 51 0.78 14.71 0.63
N VAL A 52 1.78 15.29 -0.01
CA VAL A 52 1.64 16.04 -1.26
C VAL A 52 1.77 15.06 -2.42
N HIS A 53 0.64 14.53 -2.85
CA HIS A 53 0.59 13.61 -3.99
C HIS A 53 0.87 14.38 -5.29
N ALA A 54 2.06 14.21 -5.82
CA ALA A 54 2.55 14.82 -7.04
C ALA A 54 2.66 13.74 -8.11
N ALA A 55 1.64 13.61 -8.96
CA ALA A 55 1.52 12.53 -9.93
C ALA A 55 2.73 12.43 -10.88
N LYS A 56 3.20 11.21 -11.16
CA LYS A 56 4.11 10.90 -12.26
C LYS A 56 3.33 10.60 -13.54
N PHE A 57 2.31 9.74 -13.44
CA PHE A 57 1.47 9.28 -14.55
C PHE A 57 0.17 10.10 -14.66
N GLU A 58 -0.48 10.06 -15.82
CA GLU A 58 -1.73 10.81 -16.06
C GLU A 58 -2.87 10.30 -15.16
N THR A 59 -2.99 8.98 -15.03
CA THR A 59 -4.01 8.31 -14.20
C THR A 59 -3.95 8.70 -12.73
N GLU A 60 -2.76 8.98 -12.21
CA GLU A 60 -2.56 9.34 -10.80
C GLU A 60 -3.02 10.77 -10.47
N LYS A 61 -3.36 11.60 -11.48
CA LYS A 61 -3.95 12.93 -11.25
C LYS A 61 -5.40 12.86 -10.78
N ASN A 62 -6.08 11.73 -11.02
CA ASN A 62 -7.47 11.53 -10.66
C ASN A 62 -7.61 11.36 -9.13
N ALA A 63 -8.48 12.18 -8.52
CA ALA A 63 -8.69 12.14 -7.08
C ALA A 63 -9.23 10.79 -6.59
N LYS A 64 -10.12 10.12 -7.32
CA LYS A 64 -10.65 8.81 -6.92
C LYS A 64 -9.54 7.75 -6.83
N ASN A 65 -8.63 7.73 -7.81
CA ASN A 65 -7.52 6.78 -7.81
C ASN A 65 -6.55 7.03 -6.65
N ILE A 66 -6.33 8.30 -6.30
CA ILE A 66 -5.57 8.66 -5.10
C ILE A 66 -6.31 8.21 -3.83
N GLU A 67 -7.64 8.31 -3.75
CA GLU A 67 -8.42 7.75 -2.63
C GLU A 67 -8.25 6.24 -2.51
N GLU A 68 -8.32 5.51 -3.62
CA GLU A 68 -8.04 4.06 -3.64
C GLU A 68 -6.61 3.76 -3.18
N ALA A 69 -5.63 4.56 -3.61
CA ALA A 69 -4.24 4.41 -3.14
C ALA A 69 -4.07 4.71 -1.64
N ILE A 70 -4.75 5.73 -1.10
CA ILE A 70 -4.77 6.04 0.35
C ILE A 70 -5.27 4.84 1.14
N LEU A 71 -6.30 4.15 0.63
CA LEU A 71 -6.88 2.98 1.27
C LEU A 71 -5.98 1.75 1.12
N ARG A 72 -5.44 1.51 -0.08
CA ARG A 72 -4.57 0.39 -0.41
C ARG A 72 -3.27 0.41 0.40
N TYR A 73 -2.70 1.59 0.64
CA TYR A 73 -1.47 1.74 1.43
C TYR A 73 -1.72 2.20 2.87
N GLU A 74 -2.97 2.16 3.32
CA GLU A 74 -3.38 2.45 4.71
C GLU A 74 -2.84 3.79 5.25
N ILE A 75 -2.87 4.84 4.42
CA ILE A 75 -2.35 6.17 4.74
C ILE A 75 -3.26 6.86 5.77
N GLU A 76 -2.68 7.23 6.91
CA GLU A 76 -3.39 7.83 8.06
C GLU A 76 -3.33 9.37 8.08
N HIS A 77 -2.47 9.98 7.27
CA HIS A 77 -2.31 11.42 7.20
C HIS A 77 -3.12 12.07 6.05
N PRO A 78 -3.38 13.38 6.12
CA PRO A 78 -3.98 14.16 5.06
C PRO A 78 -3.20 14.07 3.75
N VAL A 79 -3.92 13.96 2.65
CA VAL A 79 -3.32 14.00 1.31
C VAL A 79 -3.88 15.18 0.52
N VAL A 80 -2.99 15.93 -0.11
CA VAL A 80 -3.32 16.95 -1.12
C VAL A 80 -2.96 16.42 -2.50
N ASN A 81 -3.91 16.49 -3.42
CA ASN A 81 -3.66 16.21 -4.83
C ASN A 81 -3.03 17.44 -5.48
N ASP A 82 -1.74 17.36 -5.85
CA ASP A 82 -0.98 18.40 -6.56
C ASP A 82 -0.65 17.96 -8.00
N PRO A 83 -1.67 17.83 -8.88
CA PRO A 83 -1.52 17.18 -10.19
C PRO A 83 -0.69 17.99 -11.18
N ASN A 84 -0.41 19.26 -10.85
CA ASN A 84 0.37 20.19 -11.68
C ASN A 84 1.68 20.62 -10.99
N HIS A 85 2.09 19.90 -9.94
CA HIS A 85 3.35 20.12 -9.21
C HIS A 85 3.54 21.56 -8.70
N ARG A 86 2.46 22.25 -8.31
CA ARG A 86 2.54 23.63 -7.82
C ARG A 86 3.24 23.69 -6.45
N ILE A 87 2.85 22.82 -5.53
CA ILE A 87 3.45 22.72 -4.20
C ILE A 87 4.85 22.12 -4.34
N TRP A 88 4.97 21.04 -5.12
CA TRP A 88 6.25 20.41 -5.46
C TRP A 88 7.32 21.43 -5.90
N ASN A 89 6.99 22.25 -6.89
CA ASN A 89 7.92 23.27 -7.40
C ASN A 89 8.22 24.37 -6.39
N SER A 90 7.23 24.76 -5.57
CA SER A 90 7.39 25.80 -4.55
C SER A 90 8.38 25.40 -3.46
N PHE A 91 8.47 24.10 -3.13
CA PHE A 91 9.43 23.56 -2.17
C PHE A 91 10.72 23.03 -2.85
N GLY A 92 10.83 23.17 -4.17
CA GLY A 92 11.99 22.75 -4.95
C GLY A 92 12.25 21.24 -4.88
N ALA A 93 11.20 20.42 -4.74
CA ALA A 93 11.30 18.96 -4.83
C ALA A 93 11.80 18.54 -6.23
N ARG A 94 12.55 17.43 -6.30
CA ARG A 94 13.21 16.97 -7.55
C ARG A 94 13.25 15.46 -7.72
N SER A 95 12.73 14.70 -6.76
CA SER A 95 12.74 13.24 -6.75
C SER A 95 11.55 12.74 -5.94
N TRP A 96 11.03 11.59 -6.30
CA TRP A 96 10.08 10.85 -5.47
C TRP A 96 10.83 9.80 -4.64
N PRO A 97 10.58 9.71 -3.33
CA PRO A 97 9.94 10.72 -2.50
C PRO A 97 10.85 11.94 -2.26
N THR A 98 10.27 13.04 -1.75
CA THR A 98 11.01 14.13 -1.11
C THR A 98 10.28 14.52 0.15
N ILE A 99 10.98 14.71 1.27
CA ILE A 99 10.40 15.28 2.49
C ILE A 99 10.81 16.75 2.66
N ALA A 100 9.93 17.55 3.25
CA ALA A 100 10.22 18.92 3.67
C ALA A 100 9.66 19.22 5.07
N VAL A 101 10.45 19.86 5.93
CA VAL A 101 10.07 20.19 7.30
C VAL A 101 9.82 21.69 7.44
N ILE A 102 8.67 22.03 7.99
CA ILE A 102 8.28 23.39 8.41
C ILE A 102 8.11 23.37 9.92
N ASP A 103 8.59 24.41 10.60
CA ASP A 103 8.53 24.51 12.06
C ASP A 103 7.21 25.10 12.58
N PRO A 104 6.99 25.09 13.91
CA PRO A 104 5.81 25.64 14.56
C PRO A 104 5.49 27.11 14.25
N GLU A 105 6.48 27.91 13.84
CA GLU A 105 6.32 29.31 13.48
C GLU A 105 6.02 29.50 11.98
N GLY A 106 6.09 28.43 11.20
CA GLY A 106 5.89 28.42 9.75
C GLY A 106 7.16 28.61 8.94
N ALA A 107 8.34 28.52 9.57
CA ALA A 107 9.62 28.65 8.88
C ALA A 107 10.02 27.32 8.23
N PHE A 108 10.49 27.39 6.97
CA PHE A 108 11.07 26.25 6.29
C PHE A 108 12.43 25.90 6.90
N ILE A 109 12.56 24.66 7.40
CA ILE A 109 13.78 24.17 8.06
C ILE A 109 14.70 23.48 7.06
N GLY A 110 14.15 22.65 6.18
CA GLY A 110 14.94 21.90 5.20
C GLY A 110 14.13 20.88 4.44
N ARG A 111 14.78 20.27 3.43
CA ARG A 111 14.24 19.18 2.61
C ARG A 111 15.28 18.10 2.35
N SER A 112 14.83 16.89 2.10
CA SER A 112 15.67 15.75 1.70
C SER A 112 14.95 14.93 0.64
N GLY A 113 15.64 14.58 -0.44
CA GLY A 113 15.11 13.70 -1.49
C GLY A 113 15.54 12.26 -1.28
N GLY A 114 14.70 11.31 -1.71
CA GLY A 114 14.92 9.88 -1.57
C GLY A 114 14.32 9.28 -0.30
N GLU A 115 14.44 7.96 -0.18
CA GLU A 115 13.99 7.22 0.99
C GLU A 115 14.69 7.68 2.27
N PHE A 116 13.99 7.59 3.40
CA PHE A 116 14.54 7.85 4.73
C PHE A 116 14.08 6.77 5.72
N VAL A 117 14.73 6.72 6.88
CA VAL A 117 14.31 5.87 8.01
C VAL A 117 13.93 6.73 9.21
N PHE A 118 12.98 6.25 10.01
CA PHE A 118 12.44 6.92 11.18
C PHE A 118 13.50 7.59 12.06
N GLU A 119 14.62 6.92 12.33
CA GLU A 119 15.67 7.41 13.24
C GLU A 119 16.29 8.75 12.78
N GLN A 120 16.31 9.02 11.47
CA GLN A 120 16.87 10.25 10.93
C GLN A 120 16.05 11.48 11.36
N LEU A 121 14.73 11.39 11.23
CA LEU A 121 13.81 12.47 11.62
C LEU A 121 13.51 12.49 13.12
N ASP A 122 13.40 11.32 13.76
CA ASP A 122 13.28 11.21 15.22
C ASP A 122 14.44 11.92 15.94
N GLY A 123 15.67 11.73 15.46
CA GLY A 123 16.84 12.43 16.00
C GLY A 123 16.74 13.96 15.87
N PHE A 124 16.15 14.47 14.79
CA PHE A 124 15.89 15.89 14.62
C PHE A 124 14.85 16.40 15.64
N PHE A 125 13.69 15.76 15.73
CA PHE A 125 12.60 16.18 16.63
C PHE A 125 13.02 16.14 18.10
N LYS A 126 13.74 15.10 18.54
CA LYS A 126 14.31 15.01 19.90
C LYS A 126 15.19 16.20 20.29
N ARG A 127 15.90 16.80 19.32
CA ARG A 127 16.73 18.00 19.55
C ARG A 127 15.92 19.30 19.46
N ALA A 128 14.95 19.37 18.55
CA ALA A 128 14.19 20.59 18.28
C ALA A 128 13.09 20.84 19.33
N LEU A 129 12.32 19.82 19.70
CA LEU A 129 11.13 19.98 20.57
C LEU A 129 11.41 20.66 21.92
N PRO A 130 12.51 20.36 22.66
CA PRO A 130 12.81 21.06 23.89
C PRO A 130 12.94 22.58 23.73
N TYR A 131 13.47 23.04 22.59
CA TYR A 131 13.60 24.46 22.29
C TYR A 131 12.22 25.11 22.11
N TYR A 132 11.39 24.60 21.21
CA TYR A 132 10.07 25.19 20.93
C TYR A 132 9.15 25.12 22.15
N LYS A 133 9.22 24.02 22.94
CA LYS A 133 8.50 23.89 24.20
C LYS A 133 8.90 24.95 25.21
N LYS A 134 10.20 25.17 25.41
CA LYS A 134 10.72 26.16 26.37
C LYS A 134 10.26 27.59 26.04
N HIS A 135 10.08 27.90 24.76
CA HIS A 135 9.68 29.23 24.30
C HIS A 135 8.16 29.39 24.12
N GLY A 136 7.36 28.37 24.45
CA GLY A 136 5.90 28.44 24.33
C GLY A 136 5.40 28.49 22.88
N LEU A 137 6.19 27.95 21.95
CA LEU A 137 5.91 27.98 20.51
C LEU A 137 5.17 26.72 20.01
N LEU A 138 4.88 25.75 20.90
CA LEU A 138 4.13 24.54 20.56
C LEU A 138 2.67 24.67 20.97
N ASP A 139 1.76 24.22 20.10
CA ASP A 139 0.38 23.93 20.43
C ASP A 139 0.20 22.41 20.56
N PRO A 140 0.06 21.87 21.79
CA PRO A 140 -0.09 20.43 22.01
C PRO A 140 -1.50 19.91 21.73
N SER A 141 -2.43 20.75 21.25
CA SER A 141 -3.79 20.33 20.94
C SER A 141 -3.78 19.26 19.84
N PRO A 142 -4.36 18.06 20.04
CA PRO A 142 -4.33 17.01 19.03
C PRO A 142 -4.98 17.46 17.71
N VAL A 143 -4.34 17.17 16.58
CA VAL A 143 -4.98 17.26 15.27
C VAL A 143 -5.42 15.85 14.90
N ARG A 144 -6.71 15.67 14.63
CA ARG A 144 -7.20 14.39 14.12
C ARG A 144 -7.90 14.61 12.80
N PHE A 145 -7.63 13.67 11.91
CA PHE A 145 -8.21 13.62 10.59
C PHE A 145 -9.21 12.48 10.51
N GLU A 146 -10.22 12.63 9.67
CA GLU A 146 -11.12 11.54 9.33
C GLU A 146 -10.47 10.69 8.25
N LEU A 147 -10.18 9.44 8.61
CA LEU A 147 -9.54 8.48 7.72
C LEU A 147 -10.55 7.97 6.70
N ALA A 148 -10.16 7.90 5.43
CA ALA A 148 -10.93 7.31 4.35
C ALA A 148 -11.31 5.84 4.69
N ALA A 149 -10.43 5.14 5.40
CA ALA A 149 -10.65 3.78 5.89
C ALA A 149 -11.91 3.63 6.78
N LEU A 150 -12.38 4.71 7.43
CA LEU A 150 -13.57 4.65 8.29
C LEU A 150 -14.88 4.51 7.51
N HIS A 151 -14.87 4.81 6.20
CA HIS A 151 -16.05 4.82 5.34
C HIS A 151 -16.12 3.63 4.38
N GLN A 152 -15.22 2.66 4.55
CA GLN A 152 -15.06 1.56 3.62
C GLN A 152 -16.04 0.41 3.85
N GLU A 153 -16.54 -0.12 2.74
CA GLU A 153 -17.31 -1.35 2.75
C GLU A 153 -16.41 -2.56 3.00
N ASN A 154 -16.95 -3.54 3.74
CA ASN A 154 -16.25 -4.79 4.01
C ASN A 154 -16.59 -5.81 2.91
N THR A 155 -15.77 -5.84 1.86
CA THR A 155 -15.94 -6.69 0.67
C THR A 155 -15.28 -8.07 0.86
N PRO A 156 -15.68 -9.14 0.14
CA PRO A 156 -15.06 -10.47 0.30
C PRO A 156 -13.57 -10.53 -0.06
N LEU A 157 -13.18 -9.82 -1.12
CA LEU A 157 -11.80 -9.53 -1.47
C LEU A 157 -11.52 -8.04 -1.21
N ARG A 158 -10.26 -7.68 -1.01
CA ARG A 158 -9.81 -6.31 -0.80
C ARG A 158 -8.47 -6.11 -1.49
N PHE A 159 -8.50 -5.27 -2.52
CA PHE A 159 -7.35 -4.98 -3.39
C PHE A 159 -6.58 -6.24 -3.80
N PRO A 160 -7.22 -7.23 -4.46
CA PRO A 160 -6.52 -8.44 -4.87
C PRO A 160 -5.38 -8.09 -5.85
N GLY A 161 -4.14 -8.39 -5.47
CA GLY A 161 -2.96 -7.92 -6.20
C GLY A 161 -2.57 -8.82 -7.38
N LYS A 162 -2.60 -10.15 -7.19
CA LYS A 162 -2.25 -11.14 -8.23
C LYS A 162 -3.17 -12.35 -8.19
N ILE A 163 -3.11 -13.11 -9.28
CA ILE A 163 -3.85 -14.36 -9.48
C ILE A 163 -3.00 -15.33 -10.30
N LEU A 164 -3.04 -16.62 -9.97
CA LEU A 164 -2.39 -17.71 -10.69
C LEU A 164 -3.39 -18.86 -10.88
N ALA A 165 -3.47 -19.38 -12.11
CA ALA A 165 -4.22 -20.58 -12.40
C ALA A 165 -3.33 -21.83 -12.39
N ASP A 166 -3.86 -22.90 -11.82
CA ASP A 166 -3.40 -24.27 -12.02
C ASP A 166 -4.47 -24.98 -12.83
N GLU A 167 -4.34 -24.90 -14.15
CA GLU A 167 -5.32 -25.46 -15.08
C GLU A 167 -5.42 -27.00 -14.95
N ALA A 168 -4.30 -27.69 -14.68
CA ALA A 168 -4.30 -29.14 -14.50
C ALA A 168 -5.04 -29.56 -13.23
N GLY A 169 -4.85 -28.83 -12.12
CA GLY A 169 -5.57 -29.05 -10.87
C GLY A 169 -6.96 -28.41 -10.81
N GLN A 170 -7.35 -27.62 -11.82
CA GLN A 170 -8.58 -26.84 -11.86
C GLN A 170 -8.71 -25.84 -10.69
N ARG A 171 -7.61 -25.18 -10.31
CA ARG A 171 -7.54 -24.24 -9.17
C ARG A 171 -7.16 -22.82 -9.60
N LEU A 172 -7.60 -21.83 -8.85
CA LEU A 172 -7.08 -20.46 -8.84
C LEU A 172 -6.50 -20.16 -7.47
N PHE A 173 -5.36 -19.46 -7.45
CA PHE A 173 -4.73 -18.89 -6.27
C PHE A 173 -4.75 -17.37 -6.40
N ILE A 174 -5.47 -16.70 -5.50
CA ILE A 174 -5.66 -15.25 -5.50
C ILE A 174 -4.95 -14.68 -4.28
N THR A 175 -4.11 -13.65 -4.47
CA THR A 175 -3.61 -12.87 -3.34
C THR A 175 -4.58 -11.74 -3.03
N ASP A 176 -5.24 -11.87 -1.88
CA ASP A 176 -6.21 -10.92 -1.34
C ASP A 176 -5.44 -9.91 -0.47
N SER A 177 -4.67 -9.04 -1.14
CA SER A 177 -3.49 -8.38 -0.57
C SER A 177 -3.80 -7.57 0.69
N ASN A 178 -4.85 -6.74 0.68
CA ASN A 178 -5.23 -5.92 1.84
C ASN A 178 -6.08 -6.66 2.88
N HIS A 179 -6.43 -7.91 2.61
CA HIS A 179 -6.84 -8.85 3.64
C HIS A 179 -5.70 -9.75 4.11
N ASN A 180 -4.47 -9.52 3.69
CA ASN A 180 -3.26 -10.21 4.18
C ASN A 180 -3.40 -11.74 4.15
N ARG A 181 -3.98 -12.28 3.08
CA ARG A 181 -4.25 -13.72 2.90
C ARG A 181 -4.23 -14.12 1.42
N LEU A 182 -4.23 -15.43 1.19
CA LEU A 182 -4.52 -16.04 -0.09
C LEU A 182 -5.90 -16.70 -0.07
N VAL A 183 -6.58 -16.67 -1.20
CA VAL A 183 -7.85 -17.35 -1.46
C VAL A 183 -7.63 -18.40 -2.55
N ILE A 184 -8.08 -19.63 -2.30
CA ILE A 184 -8.02 -20.73 -3.26
C ILE A 184 -9.43 -21.06 -3.71
N THR A 185 -9.67 -21.03 -5.01
CA THR A 185 -10.96 -21.43 -5.62
C THR A 185 -10.74 -22.50 -6.68
N ASP A 186 -11.80 -23.15 -7.13
CA ASP A 186 -11.76 -23.78 -8.45
C ASP A 186 -11.92 -22.74 -9.57
N LEU A 187 -11.80 -23.15 -10.84
CA LEU A 187 -11.96 -22.25 -11.98
C LEU A 187 -13.37 -21.65 -12.11
N SER A 188 -14.38 -22.21 -11.44
CA SER A 188 -15.76 -21.70 -11.44
C SER A 188 -16.03 -20.67 -10.35
N GLY A 189 -15.10 -20.50 -9.39
CA GLY A 189 -15.24 -19.60 -8.25
C GLY A 189 -15.72 -20.30 -6.98
N LYS A 190 -15.84 -21.63 -6.96
CA LYS A 190 -16.13 -22.34 -5.70
C LYS A 190 -14.93 -22.23 -4.77
N LEU A 191 -15.16 -21.71 -3.56
CA LEU A 191 -14.10 -21.62 -2.55
C LEU A 191 -13.61 -23.02 -2.15
N LEU A 192 -12.29 -23.20 -2.16
CA LEU A 192 -11.59 -24.42 -1.74
C LEU A 192 -10.90 -24.23 -0.38
N ASP A 193 -10.19 -23.12 -0.19
CA ASP A 193 -9.50 -22.82 1.07
C ASP A 193 -9.11 -21.33 1.17
N THR A 194 -8.67 -20.92 2.36
CA THR A 194 -8.06 -19.61 2.61
C THR A 194 -6.80 -19.77 3.46
N ILE A 195 -5.74 -19.06 3.13
CA ILE A 195 -4.44 -19.14 3.81
C ILE A 195 -4.05 -17.76 4.32
N GLY A 196 -3.96 -17.62 5.64
CA GLY A 196 -3.67 -16.36 6.32
C GLY A 196 -4.76 -16.02 7.31
N SER A 197 -4.35 -15.57 8.50
CA SER A 197 -5.24 -15.13 9.58
C SER A 197 -6.02 -13.85 9.28
N GLY A 198 -5.61 -13.11 8.24
CA GLY A 198 -6.14 -11.79 7.91
C GLY A 198 -5.43 -10.62 8.59
N ALA A 199 -4.58 -10.90 9.58
CA ALA A 199 -3.78 -9.88 10.25
C ALA A 199 -2.46 -9.63 9.51
N ILE A 200 -2.04 -8.36 9.47
CA ILE A 200 -0.69 -7.98 9.06
C ILE A 200 0.33 -8.68 9.97
N GLY A 201 1.31 -9.36 9.37
CA GLY A 201 2.43 -9.95 10.08
C GLY A 201 3.17 -10.99 9.25
N ARG A 202 4.07 -11.73 9.89
CA ARG A 202 4.99 -12.69 9.23
C ARG A 202 5.01 -14.07 9.88
N LYS A 203 3.94 -14.45 10.57
CA LYS A 203 3.91 -15.71 11.32
C LYS A 203 3.83 -16.88 10.33
N ASP A 204 4.63 -17.92 10.58
CA ASP A 204 4.57 -19.23 9.91
C ASP A 204 3.61 -20.18 10.64
N GLY A 205 3.26 -21.31 10.02
CA GLY A 205 2.43 -22.36 10.62
C GLY A 205 1.30 -22.83 9.71
N GLY A 206 0.22 -23.34 10.30
CA GLY A 206 -0.95 -23.78 9.54
C GLY A 206 -1.68 -22.62 8.86
N TYR A 207 -2.54 -22.93 7.89
CA TYR A 207 -3.24 -21.93 7.07
C TYR A 207 -3.93 -20.82 7.87
N GLN A 208 -4.59 -21.12 8.99
CA GLN A 208 -5.29 -20.13 9.79
C GLN A 208 -4.37 -19.34 10.75
N GLU A 209 -3.16 -19.86 11.02
CA GLU A 209 -2.20 -19.24 11.94
C GLU A 209 -1.22 -18.32 11.23
N ALA A 210 -0.90 -18.62 9.97
CA ALA A 210 0.04 -17.84 9.20
C ALA A 210 -0.45 -16.39 9.05
N SER A 211 0.47 -15.44 8.98
CA SER A 211 0.17 -14.06 8.59
C SER A 211 1.10 -13.59 7.49
N PHE A 212 0.58 -12.68 6.67
CA PHE A 212 1.27 -12.03 5.55
C PHE A 212 1.16 -10.50 5.73
N ASP A 213 1.89 -9.76 4.92
CA ASP A 213 1.81 -8.31 4.83
C ASP A 213 1.76 -7.93 3.34
N HIS A 214 0.54 -7.64 2.88
CA HIS A 214 0.23 -7.28 1.50
C HIS A 214 0.87 -8.20 0.44
N PRO A 215 0.60 -9.53 0.45
CA PRO A 215 1.22 -10.46 -0.49
C PRO A 215 0.83 -10.17 -1.94
N GLN A 216 1.77 -10.37 -2.87
CA GLN A 216 1.59 -10.12 -4.31
C GLN A 216 1.76 -11.40 -5.13
N GLY A 217 2.91 -11.60 -5.78
CA GLY A 217 3.17 -12.68 -6.72
C GLY A 217 3.07 -14.07 -6.10
N VAL A 218 2.56 -15.02 -6.89
CA VAL A 218 2.52 -16.43 -6.53
C VAL A 218 3.02 -17.29 -7.69
N ALA A 219 3.69 -18.40 -7.38
CA ALA A 219 4.15 -19.38 -8.36
C ALA A 219 3.98 -20.81 -7.82
N LEU A 220 3.59 -21.75 -8.67
CA LEU A 220 3.34 -23.14 -8.29
C LEU A 220 4.42 -24.07 -8.84
N HIS A 221 4.91 -24.98 -8.01
CA HIS A 221 5.77 -26.10 -8.41
C HIS A 221 5.28 -27.40 -7.76
N GLY A 222 4.60 -28.25 -8.53
CA GLY A 222 3.92 -29.42 -7.98
C GLY A 222 2.81 -29.02 -7.00
N GLU A 223 2.90 -29.46 -5.75
CA GLU A 223 1.98 -29.08 -4.66
C GLU A 223 2.60 -28.07 -3.68
N VAL A 224 3.61 -27.32 -4.15
CA VAL A 224 4.24 -26.25 -3.37
C VAL A 224 3.97 -24.92 -4.05
N LEU A 225 3.32 -24.00 -3.32
CA LEU A 225 3.07 -22.64 -3.75
C LEU A 225 4.11 -21.71 -3.10
N TYR A 226 4.76 -20.88 -3.90
CA TYR A 226 5.65 -19.82 -3.47
C TYR A 226 4.90 -18.50 -3.50
N VAL A 227 5.12 -17.64 -2.51
CA VAL A 227 4.45 -16.34 -2.35
C VAL A 227 5.48 -15.25 -2.13
N ALA A 228 5.36 -14.17 -2.88
CA ALA A 228 6.04 -12.91 -2.63
C ALA A 228 5.23 -12.13 -1.59
N ASP A 229 5.74 -12.11 -0.36
CA ASP A 229 5.12 -11.43 0.78
C ASP A 229 5.78 -10.06 0.91
N THR A 230 5.23 -9.12 0.13
CA THR A 230 5.93 -7.96 -0.42
C THR A 230 6.37 -6.97 0.65
N GLU A 231 5.46 -6.54 1.52
CA GLU A 231 5.74 -5.56 2.59
C GLU A 231 6.53 -6.19 3.76
N ASN A 232 6.42 -7.50 3.95
CA ASN A 232 7.33 -8.22 4.83
C ASN A 232 8.75 -8.33 4.26
N HIS A 233 8.93 -8.11 2.95
CA HIS A 233 10.14 -8.43 2.21
C HIS A 233 10.60 -9.88 2.44
N LEU A 234 9.67 -10.82 2.26
CA LEU A 234 9.88 -12.26 2.44
C LEU A 234 9.45 -13.04 1.20
N LEU A 235 10.07 -14.20 0.99
CA LEU A 235 9.50 -15.27 0.19
C LEU A 235 8.93 -16.34 1.12
N ARG A 236 7.69 -16.73 0.89
CA ARG A 236 6.97 -17.74 1.67
C ARG A 236 6.73 -18.97 0.82
N LYS A 237 6.72 -20.12 1.47
CA LYS A 237 6.45 -21.44 0.88
C LYS A 237 5.23 -22.03 1.54
N ILE A 238 4.32 -22.54 0.74
CA ILE A 238 3.09 -23.16 1.18
C ILE A 238 3.07 -24.58 0.63
N ASP A 239 3.13 -25.57 1.51
CA ASP A 239 2.89 -26.96 1.16
C ASP A 239 1.37 -27.21 1.16
N LEU A 240 0.82 -27.47 -0.03
CA LEU A 240 -0.62 -27.67 -0.21
C LEU A 240 -1.12 -29.01 0.34
N LYS A 241 -0.23 -29.99 0.54
CA LYS A 241 -0.58 -31.31 1.11
C LYS A 241 -0.61 -31.25 2.63
N SER A 242 0.46 -30.72 3.24
CA SER A 242 0.57 -30.64 4.70
C SER A 242 -0.16 -29.42 5.28
N ARG A 243 -0.57 -28.47 4.43
CA ARG A 243 -1.25 -27.22 4.79
C ARG A 243 -0.42 -26.31 5.70
N GLN A 244 0.88 -26.24 5.43
CA GLN A 244 1.84 -25.49 6.21
C GLN A 244 2.46 -24.35 5.39
N VAL A 245 2.64 -23.20 6.04
CA VAL A 245 3.34 -22.02 5.55
C VAL A 245 4.67 -21.89 6.28
N SER A 246 5.75 -21.67 5.54
CA SER A 246 7.08 -21.37 6.08
C SER A 246 7.74 -20.21 5.34
N THR A 247 8.58 -19.46 6.03
CA THR A 247 9.46 -18.46 5.42
C THR A 247 10.70 -19.14 4.86
N ILE A 248 11.06 -18.84 3.61
CA ILE A 248 12.19 -19.46 2.92
C ILE A 248 13.26 -18.47 2.48
N ALA A 249 12.92 -17.18 2.35
CA ALA A 249 13.91 -16.16 2.04
C ALA A 249 13.53 -14.79 2.58
N GLY A 250 14.54 -13.93 2.76
CA GLY A 250 14.39 -12.61 3.33
C GLY A 250 14.46 -12.61 4.85
N VAL A 251 14.74 -11.45 5.43
CA VAL A 251 14.95 -11.29 6.89
C VAL A 251 13.80 -10.56 7.59
N GLY A 252 12.74 -10.23 6.85
CA GLY A 252 11.56 -9.54 7.37
C GLY A 252 11.75 -8.02 7.52
N SER A 253 12.65 -7.43 6.74
CA SER A 253 12.92 -5.99 6.66
C SER A 253 13.56 -5.65 5.32
N GLN A 254 13.31 -4.44 4.81
CA GLN A 254 13.81 -3.96 3.52
C GLN A 254 15.33 -4.02 3.42
N ALA A 255 15.86 -4.58 2.32
CA ALA A 255 17.28 -4.49 2.01
C ALA A 255 17.69 -3.05 1.67
N ARG A 256 18.80 -2.58 2.24
CA ARG A 256 19.33 -1.22 2.03
C ARG A 256 20.04 -1.01 0.69
N GLY A 257 20.31 -2.10 -0.04
CA GLY A 257 20.98 -2.04 -1.32
C GLY A 257 20.61 -3.22 -2.23
N PRO A 258 20.88 -3.10 -3.55
CA PRO A 258 20.53 -4.11 -4.55
C PRO A 258 21.51 -5.30 -4.61
N TRP A 259 22.62 -5.26 -3.87
CA TRP A 259 23.73 -6.21 -4.03
C TRP A 259 24.05 -6.94 -2.73
N PRO A 260 23.67 -8.22 -2.58
CA PRO A 260 24.05 -9.04 -1.43
C PRO A 260 25.56 -9.07 -1.20
N GLY A 261 25.96 -8.97 0.07
CA GLY A 261 27.36 -9.11 0.50
C GLY A 261 28.26 -7.90 0.23
N ILE A 262 27.77 -6.84 -0.42
CA ILE A 262 28.60 -5.66 -0.73
C ILE A 262 29.09 -4.94 0.53
N ASP A 263 28.24 -4.83 1.56
CA ASP A 263 28.57 -4.20 2.84
C ASP A 263 29.63 -4.97 3.65
N GLN A 264 29.89 -6.23 3.27
CA GLN A 264 30.88 -7.09 3.90
C GLN A 264 32.26 -7.02 3.21
N LEU A 265 32.35 -6.31 2.07
CA LEU A 265 33.63 -6.14 1.36
C LEU A 265 34.51 -5.14 2.12
N ALA A 266 35.71 -5.58 2.50
CA ALA A 266 36.71 -4.68 3.07
C ALA A 266 37.19 -3.66 2.03
N PRO A 267 37.59 -2.43 2.43
CA PRO A 267 38.20 -1.48 1.51
C PRO A 267 39.36 -2.09 0.73
N GLY A 268 39.28 -2.07 -0.61
CA GLY A 268 40.31 -2.63 -1.51
C GLY A 268 40.14 -4.11 -1.87
N GLN A 269 39.12 -4.80 -1.33
CA GLN A 269 38.74 -6.14 -1.78
C GLN A 269 38.02 -6.05 -3.14
N GLY A 270 38.37 -6.93 -4.08
CA GLY A 270 37.71 -6.99 -5.39
C GLY A 270 36.23 -7.40 -5.28
N ALA A 271 35.45 -7.08 -6.32
CA ALA A 271 34.08 -7.56 -6.46
C ALA A 271 34.04 -9.11 -6.38
N PRO A 272 33.05 -9.71 -5.70
CA PRO A 272 32.88 -11.14 -5.72
C PRO A 272 32.52 -11.60 -7.13
N GLU A 273 32.83 -12.86 -7.46
CA GLU A 273 32.47 -13.45 -8.75
C GLU A 273 30.94 -13.50 -8.95
N ARG A 274 30.18 -13.63 -7.85
CA ARG A 274 28.71 -13.69 -7.83
C ARG A 274 28.17 -12.95 -6.62
N TYR A 275 27.09 -12.19 -6.80
CA TYR A 275 26.41 -11.43 -5.75
C TYR A 275 25.27 -12.25 -5.13
N VAL A 276 25.61 -13.38 -4.52
CA VAL A 276 24.65 -14.34 -3.99
C VAL A 276 24.86 -14.57 -2.50
N GLY A 277 23.79 -14.94 -1.79
CA GLY A 277 23.81 -15.31 -0.38
C GLY A 277 22.86 -16.46 -0.08
N LYS A 278 22.79 -16.87 1.19
CA LYS A 278 21.80 -17.85 1.64
C LYS A 278 20.42 -17.21 1.71
N PRO A 279 19.36 -17.86 1.21
CA PRO A 279 18.01 -17.29 1.23
C PRO A 279 17.57 -16.78 2.62
N GLU A 280 17.81 -17.55 3.68
CA GLU A 280 17.31 -17.23 5.04
C GLU A 280 17.96 -16.00 5.69
N THR A 281 19.14 -15.59 5.21
CA THR A 281 19.92 -14.50 5.83
C THR A 281 20.19 -13.33 4.90
N THR A 282 19.79 -13.45 3.63
CA THR A 282 19.94 -12.40 2.64
C THR A 282 18.71 -11.49 2.69
N PRO A 283 18.85 -10.21 3.06
CA PRO A 283 17.74 -9.27 2.96
C PRO A 283 17.32 -9.11 1.50
N ILE A 284 16.01 -9.05 1.27
CA ILE A 284 15.42 -8.74 -0.03
C ILE A 284 14.59 -7.46 0.08
N ASN A 285 14.15 -6.94 -1.06
CA ASN A 285 13.48 -5.66 -1.11
C ASN A 285 12.31 -5.71 -2.10
N SER A 286 11.12 -5.84 -1.53
CA SER A 286 9.82 -5.81 -2.21
C SER A 286 9.73 -6.78 -3.39
N PRO A 287 9.76 -8.11 -3.13
CA PRO A 287 9.46 -9.10 -4.16
C PRO A 287 8.00 -8.92 -4.62
N TRP A 288 7.75 -8.89 -5.93
CA TRP A 288 6.44 -8.52 -6.47
C TRP A 288 5.79 -9.60 -7.35
N ALA A 289 6.60 -10.31 -8.14
CA ALA A 289 6.16 -11.42 -8.96
C ALA A 289 7.14 -12.57 -8.92
N LEU A 290 6.63 -13.79 -9.12
CA LEU A 290 7.39 -15.02 -9.03
C LEU A 290 7.16 -15.88 -10.28
N TRP A 291 8.18 -16.61 -10.70
CA TRP A 291 8.06 -17.59 -11.76
C TRP A 291 9.01 -18.76 -11.54
N VAL A 292 8.54 -20.00 -11.73
CA VAL A 292 9.39 -21.19 -11.63
C VAL A 292 9.85 -21.62 -13.01
N HIS A 293 11.16 -21.86 -13.15
CA HIS A 293 11.73 -22.44 -14.36
C HIS A 293 12.86 -23.40 -13.99
N GLY A 294 12.73 -24.67 -14.40
CA GLY A 294 13.67 -25.72 -14.01
C GLY A 294 13.69 -25.93 -12.50
N ASP A 295 14.88 -25.84 -11.91
CA ASP A 295 15.17 -25.98 -10.48
C ASP A 295 15.28 -24.63 -9.76
N ALA A 296 14.72 -23.57 -10.34
CA ALA A 296 14.85 -22.21 -9.83
C ALA A 296 13.54 -21.44 -9.77
N LEU A 297 13.47 -20.55 -8.77
CA LEU A 297 12.46 -19.52 -8.61
C LEU A 297 13.06 -18.17 -9.04
N TYR A 298 12.48 -17.57 -10.07
CA TYR A 298 12.77 -16.22 -10.51
C TYR A 298 11.85 -15.23 -9.80
N ILE A 299 12.41 -14.10 -9.38
CA ILE A 299 11.72 -13.10 -8.56
C ILE A 299 11.87 -11.73 -9.22
N ALA A 300 10.75 -11.07 -9.48
CA ALA A 300 10.72 -9.67 -9.85
C ALA A 300 10.91 -8.87 -8.56
N MET A 301 12.11 -8.36 -8.35
CA MET A 301 12.49 -7.61 -7.17
C MET A 301 12.28 -6.13 -7.48
N ALA A 302 11.10 -5.63 -7.13
CA ALA A 302 10.62 -4.31 -7.55
C ALA A 302 11.49 -3.18 -6.98
N GLY A 303 11.80 -3.26 -5.69
CA GLY A 303 12.56 -2.25 -4.95
C GLY A 303 13.96 -1.97 -5.51
N PRO A 304 14.82 -2.98 -5.72
CA PRO A 304 16.15 -2.78 -6.30
C PRO A 304 16.16 -2.75 -7.82
N HIS A 305 14.99 -2.82 -8.47
CA HIS A 305 14.85 -2.83 -9.93
C HIS A 305 15.65 -3.93 -10.63
N GLN A 306 15.46 -5.18 -10.17
CA GLN A 306 16.22 -6.33 -10.64
C GLN A 306 15.34 -7.57 -10.77
N ILE A 307 15.78 -8.51 -11.59
CA ILE A 307 15.29 -9.89 -11.56
C ILE A 307 16.28 -10.71 -10.75
N TRP A 308 15.79 -11.35 -9.68
CA TRP A 308 16.57 -12.23 -8.82
C TRP A 308 16.25 -13.69 -9.12
N LYS A 309 17.16 -14.58 -8.72
CA LYS A 309 17.01 -16.03 -8.81
C LYS A 309 17.32 -16.66 -7.46
N MET A 310 16.49 -17.61 -7.07
CA MET A 310 16.71 -18.51 -5.95
C MET A 310 16.68 -19.96 -6.45
N THR A 311 17.56 -20.81 -5.95
CA THR A 311 17.45 -22.25 -6.21
C THR A 311 16.32 -22.86 -5.38
N LEU A 312 15.58 -23.83 -5.92
CA LEU A 312 14.45 -24.46 -5.22
C LEU A 312 14.89 -25.38 -4.06
N ASP A 313 16.18 -25.76 -4.03
CA ASP A 313 16.80 -26.42 -2.88
C ASP A 313 17.19 -25.44 -1.75
N GLU A 314 16.87 -24.16 -1.91
CA GLU A 314 17.06 -23.09 -0.93
C GLU A 314 18.54 -22.88 -0.57
N SER A 315 19.47 -23.26 -1.46
CA SER A 315 20.92 -23.11 -1.22
C SER A 315 21.45 -21.71 -1.55
N GLU A 316 20.84 -21.01 -2.50
CA GLU A 316 21.36 -19.73 -3.02
C GLU A 316 20.26 -18.77 -3.48
N LEU A 317 20.47 -17.47 -3.24
CA LEU A 317 19.64 -16.36 -3.68
C LEU A 317 20.49 -15.15 -4.10
N GLY A 318 20.16 -14.50 -5.21
CA GLY A 318 20.75 -13.21 -5.58
C GLY A 318 20.27 -12.65 -6.92
N PRO A 319 20.81 -11.50 -7.37
CA PRO A 319 20.49 -10.91 -8.66
C PRO A 319 20.84 -11.87 -9.81
N PHE A 320 19.95 -11.92 -10.79
CA PHE A 320 20.11 -12.66 -12.05
C PHE A 320 20.17 -11.74 -13.26
N ALA A 321 19.44 -10.62 -13.24
CA ALA A 321 19.56 -9.55 -14.22
C ALA A 321 19.23 -8.17 -13.63
N GLY A 322 19.80 -7.12 -14.23
CA GLY A 322 19.63 -5.73 -13.82
C GLY A 322 20.82 -5.20 -13.03
N ASN A 323 21.29 -4.00 -13.38
CA ASN A 323 22.39 -3.32 -12.69
C ASN A 323 21.96 -2.54 -11.42
N GLY A 324 20.69 -2.57 -11.05
CA GLY A 324 20.14 -1.88 -9.87
C GLY A 324 19.87 -0.38 -10.07
N ARG A 325 20.01 0.16 -11.28
CA ARG A 325 19.50 1.49 -11.64
C ARG A 325 18.07 1.39 -12.11
N GLU A 326 17.25 2.37 -11.72
CA GLU A 326 15.90 2.55 -12.25
C GLU A 326 15.98 3.12 -13.68
N ASP A 327 15.87 2.27 -14.69
CA ASP A 327 15.91 2.68 -16.10
C ASP A 327 15.40 1.56 -17.04
N ILE A 328 15.23 1.86 -18.33
CA ILE A 328 14.93 0.89 -19.39
C ILE A 328 16.15 0.77 -20.30
N VAL A 329 17.06 -0.13 -19.98
CA VAL A 329 18.28 -0.35 -20.79
C VAL A 329 18.34 -1.82 -21.18
N ASP A 330 18.50 -2.07 -22.47
CA ASP A 330 18.75 -3.39 -23.04
C ASP A 330 20.24 -3.75 -22.95
N GLY A 331 20.57 -5.04 -22.89
CA GLY A 331 21.95 -5.49 -22.84
C GLY A 331 22.15 -6.73 -21.96
N LEU A 332 23.37 -6.91 -21.48
CA LEU A 332 23.77 -8.07 -20.68
C LEU A 332 22.97 -8.17 -19.37
N HIS A 333 22.78 -9.38 -18.87
CA HIS A 333 22.02 -9.60 -17.64
C HIS A 333 22.60 -8.87 -16.44
N LEU A 334 23.88 -9.07 -16.13
CA LEU A 334 24.52 -8.52 -14.94
C LEU A 334 25.84 -7.81 -15.25
N PRO A 335 26.18 -6.78 -14.45
CA PRO A 335 27.47 -6.13 -14.52
C PRO A 335 28.55 -6.94 -13.81
N GLU A 336 29.83 -6.61 -14.05
CA GLU A 336 30.95 -7.15 -13.27
C GLU A 336 31.06 -6.51 -11.89
N ARG A 337 30.74 -5.22 -11.79
CA ARG A 337 30.69 -4.51 -10.52
C ARG A 337 29.33 -3.86 -10.31
N PRO A 338 28.95 -3.60 -9.05
CA PRO A 338 27.65 -3.04 -8.73
C PRO A 338 27.44 -1.72 -9.47
N TYR A 339 26.27 -1.56 -10.10
CA TYR A 339 25.85 -0.35 -10.82
C TYR A 339 26.64 0.04 -12.08
N ASP A 340 27.58 -0.79 -12.54
CA ASP A 340 28.21 -0.57 -13.83
C ASP A 340 27.14 -0.64 -14.93
N THR A 341 27.21 0.31 -15.85
CA THR A 341 26.27 0.42 -16.98
C THR A 341 26.74 -0.34 -18.20
N GLU A 342 27.99 -0.81 -18.20
CA GLU A 342 28.60 -1.57 -19.28
C GLU A 342 29.56 -2.63 -18.73
N ARG A 343 29.80 -3.66 -19.54
CA ARG A 343 30.76 -4.73 -19.26
C ARG A 343 31.52 -5.06 -20.54
N SER A 344 32.82 -5.32 -20.43
CA SER A 344 33.61 -5.79 -21.57
C SER A 344 33.41 -7.30 -21.77
N ILE A 345 33.03 -7.70 -22.98
CA ILE A 345 33.00 -9.11 -23.41
C ILE A 345 34.01 -9.34 -24.52
N GLU A 346 34.51 -10.57 -24.65
CA GLU A 346 35.38 -10.94 -25.75
C GLU A 346 34.56 -11.35 -26.98
N VAL A 347 34.78 -10.67 -28.10
CA VAL A 347 34.20 -10.98 -29.41
C VAL A 347 35.36 -11.10 -30.40
N ASP A 348 35.54 -12.27 -30.99
CA ASP A 348 36.63 -12.59 -31.93
C ASP A 348 38.04 -12.18 -31.40
N GLY A 349 38.30 -12.45 -30.12
CA GLY A 349 39.59 -12.15 -29.48
C GLY A 349 39.80 -10.66 -29.14
N ARG A 350 38.76 -9.82 -29.22
CA ARG A 350 38.83 -8.38 -28.90
C ARG A 350 37.82 -8.02 -27.81
N PRO A 351 38.19 -7.15 -26.85
CA PRO A 351 37.25 -6.64 -25.87
C PRO A 351 36.28 -5.67 -26.54
N VAL A 352 34.98 -5.89 -26.31
CA VAL A 352 33.88 -5.02 -26.76
C VAL A 352 33.05 -4.64 -25.55
N ALA A 353 32.91 -3.34 -25.29
CA ALA A 353 32.01 -2.84 -24.25
C ALA A 353 30.56 -3.05 -24.70
N ARG A 354 29.77 -3.69 -23.83
CA ARG A 354 28.33 -3.91 -24.03
C ARG A 354 27.55 -3.30 -22.87
N PRO A 355 26.40 -2.65 -23.12
CA PRO A 355 25.53 -2.20 -22.06
C PRO A 355 25.08 -3.36 -21.16
N VAL A 356 24.79 -3.02 -19.90
CA VAL A 356 24.16 -3.92 -18.94
C VAL A 356 22.72 -3.49 -18.75
N SER A 357 21.83 -4.47 -18.72
CA SER A 357 20.41 -4.25 -18.58
C SER A 357 20.06 -3.48 -17.30
N SER A 358 19.06 -2.61 -17.42
CA SER A 358 18.43 -1.89 -16.31
C SER A 358 16.92 -2.13 -16.39
N PHE A 359 16.29 -2.29 -15.24
CA PHE A 359 14.84 -2.42 -15.10
C PHE A 359 14.32 -1.23 -14.28
N ALA A 360 13.01 -1.08 -14.24
CA ALA A 360 12.31 -0.04 -13.50
C ALA A 360 11.04 -0.64 -12.87
N GLN A 361 11.21 -1.12 -11.64
CA GLN A 361 10.14 -1.72 -10.84
C GLN A 361 9.45 -2.92 -11.54
N PRO A 362 10.18 -4.02 -11.80
CA PRO A 362 9.60 -5.21 -12.42
C PRO A 362 8.54 -5.82 -11.50
N SER A 363 7.31 -5.99 -12.00
CA SER A 363 6.13 -6.33 -11.18
C SER A 363 5.30 -7.51 -11.67
N GLY A 364 5.63 -8.09 -12.83
CA GLY A 364 4.97 -9.25 -13.41
C GLY A 364 5.95 -10.12 -14.18
N LEU A 365 5.83 -11.44 -14.05
CA LEU A 365 6.70 -12.42 -14.71
C LEU A 365 5.88 -13.53 -15.38
N VAL A 366 6.29 -13.91 -16.59
CA VAL A 366 5.78 -15.11 -17.28
C VAL A 366 6.83 -15.67 -18.24
N SER A 367 6.76 -16.93 -18.64
CA SER A 367 7.72 -17.52 -19.58
C SER A 367 7.07 -18.37 -20.67
N ASP A 368 7.73 -18.42 -21.83
CA ASP A 368 7.50 -19.39 -22.90
C ASP A 368 8.43 -20.61 -22.83
N GLY A 369 9.23 -20.72 -21.76
CA GLY A 369 10.26 -21.74 -21.56
C GLY A 369 11.63 -21.40 -22.17
N LYS A 370 11.75 -20.38 -23.02
CA LYS A 370 13.02 -19.91 -23.60
C LYS A 370 13.49 -18.59 -22.97
N ALA A 371 12.55 -17.70 -22.73
CA ALA A 371 12.78 -16.42 -22.09
C ALA A 371 11.75 -16.17 -20.98
N LEU A 372 12.14 -15.35 -20.02
CA LEU A 372 11.23 -14.73 -19.08
C LEU A 372 10.79 -13.38 -19.66
N TYR A 373 9.48 -13.14 -19.65
CA TYR A 373 8.87 -11.87 -20.01
C TYR A 373 8.49 -11.11 -18.74
N ILE A 374 8.79 -9.82 -18.73
CA ILE A 374 8.70 -8.98 -17.54
C ILE A 374 7.81 -7.78 -17.84
N ALA A 375 6.79 -7.58 -17.00
CA ALA A 375 6.10 -6.30 -16.89
C ALA A 375 6.97 -5.35 -16.04
N ASP A 376 7.59 -4.37 -16.69
CA ASP A 376 8.58 -3.47 -16.12
C ASP A 376 7.94 -2.08 -15.97
N SER A 377 7.35 -1.88 -14.79
CA SER A 377 6.17 -1.03 -14.58
C SER A 377 6.48 0.46 -14.64
N GLU A 378 7.51 0.92 -13.94
CA GLU A 378 7.90 2.33 -13.91
C GLU A 378 8.44 2.82 -15.26
N GLY A 379 8.94 1.87 -16.07
CA GLY A 379 9.30 2.08 -17.46
C GLY A 379 8.15 1.96 -18.45
N SER A 380 6.96 1.53 -18.00
CA SER A 380 5.81 1.25 -18.87
C SER A 380 6.17 0.34 -20.05
N SER A 381 6.86 -0.77 -19.76
CA SER A 381 7.47 -1.61 -20.78
C SER A 381 7.27 -3.10 -20.54
N ILE A 382 7.38 -3.88 -21.62
CA ILE A 382 7.46 -5.34 -21.58
C ILE A 382 8.85 -5.75 -22.04
N ARG A 383 9.60 -6.44 -21.18
CA ARG A 383 10.97 -6.89 -21.44
C ARG A 383 11.00 -8.38 -21.70
N ALA A 384 11.98 -8.85 -22.47
CA ALA A 384 12.30 -10.26 -22.65
C ALA A 384 13.72 -10.52 -22.18
N MET A 385 13.86 -11.40 -21.19
CA MET A 385 15.12 -11.85 -20.61
C MET A 385 15.33 -13.34 -20.95
N PRO A 386 16.19 -13.67 -21.91
CA PRO A 386 16.54 -15.07 -22.20
C PRO A 386 17.12 -15.77 -20.96
N PHE A 387 16.87 -17.06 -20.79
CA PHE A 387 17.55 -17.86 -19.76
C PHE A 387 19.01 -18.17 -20.15
N ASP A 388 19.32 -18.15 -21.44
CA ASP A 388 20.69 -18.26 -21.97
C ASP A 388 21.45 -16.95 -21.76
N LEU A 389 22.41 -16.95 -20.84
CA LEU A 389 23.23 -15.79 -20.45
C LEU A 389 24.14 -15.27 -21.58
N LYS A 390 24.25 -15.99 -22.71
CA LYS A 390 24.94 -15.49 -23.91
C LYS A 390 24.11 -14.51 -24.72
N GLN A 391 22.80 -14.47 -24.46
CA GLN A 391 21.87 -13.56 -25.11
C GLN A 391 21.60 -12.38 -24.18
N GLU A 392 21.15 -11.26 -24.74
CA GLU A 392 20.89 -10.03 -24.01
C GLU A 392 19.42 -9.88 -23.63
N VAL A 393 19.16 -9.16 -22.54
CA VAL A 393 17.84 -8.65 -22.18
C VAL A 393 17.45 -7.58 -23.19
N ARG A 394 16.19 -7.59 -23.64
CA ARG A 394 15.68 -6.65 -24.63
C ARG A 394 14.28 -6.14 -24.29
N THR A 395 13.89 -5.03 -24.88
CA THR A 395 12.54 -4.47 -24.77
C THR A 395 11.68 -4.88 -25.96
N LEU A 396 10.47 -5.37 -25.71
CA LEU A 396 9.47 -5.66 -26.76
C LEU A 396 8.54 -4.47 -26.97
N VAL A 397 8.11 -3.83 -25.88
CA VAL A 397 7.28 -2.62 -25.86
C VAL A 397 7.89 -1.68 -24.83
N GLY A 398 8.09 -0.40 -25.18
CA GLY A 398 8.72 0.59 -24.32
C GLY A 398 9.77 1.41 -25.06
N THR A 399 10.57 2.17 -24.33
CA THR A 399 11.40 3.23 -24.93
C THR A 399 12.90 3.12 -24.60
N PRO A 400 13.56 1.97 -24.80
CA PRO A 400 14.97 1.81 -24.47
C PRO A 400 15.89 2.70 -25.34
N LYS A 401 15.43 3.09 -26.53
CA LYS A 401 16.19 3.88 -27.51
C LYS A 401 16.15 5.41 -27.26
N LEU A 402 15.35 5.90 -26.31
CA LEU A 402 15.34 7.34 -26.02
C LEU A 402 16.64 7.76 -25.32
N PRO A 403 17.25 8.90 -25.69
CA PRO A 403 18.48 9.38 -25.07
C PRO A 403 18.30 9.85 -23.62
N TYR A 404 17.09 10.28 -23.25
CA TYR A 404 16.71 10.69 -21.91
C TYR A 404 15.20 10.51 -21.71
N GLY A 405 14.73 10.52 -20.46
CA GLY A 405 13.30 10.48 -20.16
C GLY A 405 12.61 9.15 -20.45
N ARG A 406 13.36 8.03 -20.48
CA ARG A 406 12.85 6.68 -20.76
C ARG A 406 11.71 6.26 -19.83
N LEU A 407 11.74 6.68 -18.57
CA LEU A 407 10.71 6.40 -17.58
C LEU A 407 9.46 7.30 -17.67
N PHE A 408 9.45 8.26 -18.61
CA PHE A 408 8.41 9.29 -18.72
C PHE A 408 7.70 9.29 -20.07
N LYS A 409 7.95 8.29 -20.92
CA LYS A 409 7.23 8.09 -22.18
C LYS A 409 6.28 6.91 -22.04
N PHE A 410 5.07 7.22 -21.60
CA PHE A 410 3.96 6.30 -21.39
C PHE A 410 2.70 6.82 -22.08
N GLY A 411 1.65 6.00 -22.12
CA GLY A 411 0.36 6.34 -22.72
C GLY A 411 -0.42 5.10 -23.11
N ASP A 412 -1.43 5.26 -23.96
CA ASP A 412 -2.27 4.16 -24.44
C ASP A 412 -2.25 4.14 -25.97
N ARG A 413 -1.39 3.30 -26.54
CA ARG A 413 -1.27 3.18 -28.00
C ARG A 413 -0.95 1.75 -28.38
N ASP A 414 -1.82 1.16 -29.18
CA ASP A 414 -1.57 -0.12 -29.84
C ASP A 414 -0.61 0.06 -31.03
N GLY A 415 0.08 -1.00 -31.43
CA GLY A 415 1.02 -0.93 -32.55
C GLY A 415 2.07 -2.02 -32.55
N SER A 416 2.97 -1.93 -33.52
CA SER A 416 4.13 -2.81 -33.62
C SER A 416 5.21 -2.34 -32.65
N GLY A 417 5.56 -3.21 -31.71
CA GLY A 417 6.69 -3.02 -30.80
C GLY A 417 8.02 -3.14 -31.53
N LEU A 418 9.09 -3.25 -30.74
CA LEU A 418 10.44 -3.41 -31.25
C LEU A 418 10.59 -4.87 -31.74
N LEU A 419 10.63 -5.06 -33.06
CA LEU A 419 10.76 -6.38 -33.70
C LEU A 419 11.94 -7.18 -33.11
N ARG A 420 11.78 -8.51 -33.08
CA ARG A 420 12.86 -9.45 -32.74
C ARG A 420 14.00 -9.36 -33.77
N PHE A 421 15.22 -9.59 -33.28
CA PHE A 421 16.46 -9.95 -33.99
C PHE A 421 16.50 -9.75 -35.51
N ALA A 422 17.52 -9.01 -35.97
CA ALA A 422 18.66 -9.61 -36.66
C ALA A 422 18.42 -10.96 -37.35
N ASP A 423 17.74 -10.98 -38.49
CA ASP A 423 17.75 -12.14 -39.39
C ASP A 423 19.09 -12.24 -40.16
N THR A 424 19.99 -11.27 -39.98
CA THR A 424 21.25 -11.21 -40.71
C THR A 424 22.48 -11.16 -39.78
N PRO A 425 23.61 -11.76 -40.19
CA PRO A 425 24.91 -11.57 -39.53
C PRO A 425 25.37 -10.09 -39.46
N GLU A 426 24.80 -9.20 -40.27
CA GLU A 426 25.09 -7.75 -40.24
C GLU A 426 24.42 -7.05 -39.05
N ASP A 427 23.22 -7.48 -38.67
CA ASP A 427 22.52 -6.96 -37.48
C ASP A 427 23.21 -7.38 -36.17
N ALA A 428 23.87 -8.55 -36.16
CA ALA A 428 24.70 -9.01 -35.05
C ALA A 428 25.98 -8.15 -34.86
N GLN A 429 26.41 -7.44 -35.90
CA GLN A 429 27.58 -6.55 -35.86
C GLN A 429 27.23 -5.12 -35.42
N ASN A 430 25.94 -4.74 -35.39
CA ASN A 430 25.48 -3.42 -34.94
C ASN A 430 24.21 -3.47 -34.07
N PRO A 431 24.25 -4.06 -32.86
CA PRO A 431 23.07 -4.30 -32.02
C PRO A 431 22.45 -3.04 -31.38
N LEU A 432 23.04 -1.86 -31.57
CA LEU A 432 22.48 -0.60 -31.05
C LEU A 432 21.61 0.14 -32.07
N GLY A 433 21.49 -0.35 -33.31
CA GLY A 433 21.14 0.52 -34.43
C GLY A 433 22.26 1.55 -34.62
N GLY A 434 22.46 2.05 -35.84
CA GLY A 434 23.40 3.14 -36.02
C GLY A 434 23.02 4.30 -35.09
N LEU A 435 24.01 4.97 -34.48
CA LEU A 435 23.86 6.29 -33.82
C LEU A 435 23.26 7.39 -34.75
N ASN A 436 22.81 7.01 -35.95
CA ASN A 436 22.27 7.82 -37.03
C ASN A 436 20.83 7.44 -37.42
N GLU A 437 20.21 6.43 -36.79
CA GLU A 437 18.78 6.19 -36.95
C GLU A 437 18.03 7.01 -35.90
N GLU A 438 17.08 7.85 -36.34
CA GLU A 438 16.26 8.60 -35.40
C GLU A 438 15.50 7.62 -34.49
N PRO A 439 15.47 7.87 -33.16
CA PRO A 439 14.75 6.99 -32.24
C PRO A 439 13.30 6.86 -32.71
N GLU A 440 12.82 5.64 -32.86
CA GLU A 440 11.47 5.36 -33.31
C GLU A 440 10.46 5.86 -32.24
N MET A 441 9.94 7.07 -32.45
CA MET A 441 9.07 7.78 -31.48
C MET A 441 7.61 7.30 -31.48
N ASP A 442 7.23 6.47 -32.46
CA ASP A 442 5.83 6.13 -32.77
C ASP A 442 5.39 4.69 -32.43
N GLY A 443 6.17 3.97 -31.61
CA GLY A 443 5.83 2.63 -31.12
C GLY A 443 4.65 2.56 -30.12
N PRO A 444 4.18 1.35 -29.78
CA PRO A 444 3.12 1.14 -28.80
C PRO A 444 3.49 1.72 -27.43
N LEU A 445 2.47 2.14 -26.69
CA LEU A 445 2.59 2.73 -25.36
C LEU A 445 1.72 1.96 -24.37
N LEU A 446 2.27 1.79 -23.18
CA LEU A 446 1.61 1.27 -21.98
C LEU A 446 1.67 2.33 -20.88
N GLN A 447 0.97 2.10 -19.78
CA GLN A 447 1.04 2.88 -18.56
C GLN A 447 1.02 1.96 -17.34
N HIS A 448 2.20 1.83 -16.72
CA HIS A 448 2.42 1.08 -15.48
C HIS A 448 1.85 -0.37 -15.48
N PRO A 449 2.22 -1.22 -16.47
CA PRO A 449 1.72 -2.59 -16.55
C PRO A 449 2.23 -3.43 -15.37
N LEU A 450 1.35 -4.22 -14.75
CA LEU A 450 1.68 -5.00 -13.54
C LEU A 450 1.54 -6.52 -13.75
N GLY A 451 0.58 -6.97 -14.55
CA GLY A 451 0.29 -8.39 -14.74
C GLY A 451 0.65 -8.85 -16.15
N VAL A 452 1.23 -10.05 -16.26
CA VAL A 452 1.47 -10.74 -17.54
C VAL A 452 1.14 -12.22 -17.39
N THR A 453 0.61 -12.83 -18.44
CA THR A 453 0.45 -14.27 -18.61
C THR A 453 0.72 -14.65 -20.06
N TYR A 454 1.02 -15.93 -20.35
CA TYR A 454 1.47 -16.40 -21.65
C TYR A 454 0.66 -17.62 -22.05
N HIS A 455 0.21 -17.62 -23.30
CA HIS A 455 -0.43 -18.77 -23.90
C HIS A 455 -0.23 -18.73 -25.42
N GLU A 456 0.25 -19.83 -25.99
CA GLU A 456 0.37 -20.07 -27.44
C GLU A 456 0.98 -18.89 -28.24
N GLY A 457 2.17 -18.41 -27.83
CA GLY A 457 2.87 -17.36 -28.56
C GLY A 457 2.40 -15.93 -28.24
N VAL A 458 1.40 -15.76 -27.38
CA VAL A 458 0.85 -14.47 -27.00
C VAL A 458 1.08 -14.20 -25.50
N ILE A 459 1.54 -13.00 -25.19
CA ILE A 459 1.54 -12.47 -23.82
C ILE A 459 0.27 -11.65 -23.64
N TYR A 460 -0.58 -12.02 -22.70
CA TYR A 460 -1.69 -11.18 -22.25
C TYR A 460 -1.25 -10.40 -21.02
N LEU A 461 -1.58 -9.11 -20.97
CA LEU A 461 -1.08 -8.21 -19.94
C LEU A 461 -2.15 -7.25 -19.46
N THR A 462 -2.03 -6.85 -18.20
CA THR A 462 -2.78 -5.74 -17.65
C THR A 462 -2.01 -4.45 -17.90
N ASP A 463 -2.60 -3.57 -18.71
CA ASP A 463 -2.11 -2.22 -18.89
C ASP A 463 -2.75 -1.34 -17.81
N THR A 464 -2.26 -1.54 -16.59
CA THR A 464 -2.94 -1.24 -15.31
C THR A 464 -3.54 0.15 -15.29
N TYR A 465 -2.74 1.19 -15.53
CA TYR A 465 -3.19 2.57 -15.37
C TYR A 465 -4.01 3.07 -16.57
N ASN A 466 -3.97 2.35 -17.69
CA ASN A 466 -4.89 2.56 -18.80
C ASN A 466 -6.18 1.74 -18.64
N ASN A 467 -6.41 1.04 -17.52
CA ASN A 467 -7.62 0.23 -17.25
C ASN A 467 -7.98 -0.73 -18.39
N LYS A 468 -6.96 -1.37 -18.99
CA LYS A 468 -7.10 -2.19 -20.19
C LYS A 468 -6.39 -3.52 -20.09
N ILE A 469 -6.91 -4.50 -20.82
CA ILE A 469 -6.25 -5.77 -21.08
C ILE A 469 -5.73 -5.76 -22.51
N LYS A 470 -4.44 -6.05 -22.67
CA LYS A 470 -3.79 -6.07 -23.98
C LYS A 470 -3.18 -7.44 -24.28
N SER A 471 -3.05 -7.76 -25.55
CA SER A 471 -2.30 -8.91 -26.06
C SER A 471 -1.05 -8.42 -26.80
N LEU A 472 0.07 -9.10 -26.60
CA LEU A 472 1.33 -8.89 -27.28
C LEU A 472 1.74 -10.19 -27.97
N ASP A 473 1.74 -10.17 -29.30
CA ASP A 473 2.29 -11.28 -30.09
C ASP A 473 3.82 -11.33 -29.91
N THR A 474 4.36 -12.49 -29.52
CA THR A 474 5.78 -12.62 -29.21
C THR A 474 6.68 -12.72 -30.45
N GLU A 475 6.14 -13.02 -31.62
CA GLU A 475 6.89 -13.10 -32.87
C GLU A 475 6.94 -11.74 -33.56
N SER A 476 5.78 -11.11 -33.76
CA SER A 476 5.66 -9.82 -34.45
C SER A 476 5.81 -8.60 -33.53
N ALA A 477 5.91 -8.81 -32.21
CA ALA A 477 5.88 -7.76 -31.20
C ALA A 477 4.65 -6.84 -31.30
N THR A 478 3.54 -7.31 -31.87
CA THR A 478 2.35 -6.47 -32.06
C THR A 478 1.51 -6.42 -30.78
N LEU A 479 1.35 -5.23 -30.22
CA LEU A 479 0.50 -4.93 -29.07
C LEU A 479 -0.89 -4.50 -29.54
N LYS A 480 -1.94 -5.09 -28.94
CA LYS A 480 -3.33 -4.75 -29.21
C LYS A 480 -4.17 -4.74 -27.94
N THR A 481 -5.10 -3.80 -27.83
CA THR A 481 -6.17 -3.80 -26.83
C THR A 481 -7.18 -4.87 -27.18
N ILE A 482 -7.47 -5.75 -26.22
CA ILE A 482 -8.47 -6.81 -26.39
C ILE A 482 -9.70 -6.64 -25.49
N SER A 483 -9.59 -5.84 -24.42
CA SER A 483 -10.70 -5.48 -23.54
C SER A 483 -10.40 -4.21 -22.73
N GLY A 484 -11.45 -3.51 -22.29
CA GLY A 484 -11.35 -2.32 -21.44
C GLY A 484 -11.59 -1.02 -22.20
N THR A 485 -12.46 -0.16 -21.68
CA THR A 485 -12.74 1.16 -22.28
C THR A 485 -11.64 2.19 -22.05
N GLY A 486 -10.81 2.02 -21.02
CA GLY A 486 -9.89 3.04 -20.50
C GLY A 486 -10.43 3.79 -19.28
N GLU A 487 -11.75 3.94 -19.19
CA GLU A 487 -12.41 4.51 -18.01
C GLU A 487 -12.44 3.52 -16.83
N PRO A 488 -12.10 3.98 -15.60
CA PRO A 488 -12.20 3.15 -14.41
C PRO A 488 -13.64 2.77 -14.09
N GLY A 489 -13.91 1.50 -13.79
CA GLY A 489 -15.25 1.03 -13.43
C GLY A 489 -15.40 -0.49 -13.50
N LEU A 490 -16.62 -1.00 -13.29
CA LEU A 490 -16.94 -2.43 -13.18
C LEU A 490 -17.92 -2.94 -14.26
N ALA A 491 -18.27 -2.12 -15.25
CA ALA A 491 -19.22 -2.53 -16.30
C ALA A 491 -18.69 -3.75 -17.10
N ASP A 492 -19.59 -4.68 -17.46
CA ASP A 492 -19.24 -5.85 -18.29
C ASP A 492 -19.31 -5.53 -19.80
N THR A 493 -20.11 -4.55 -20.20
CA THR A 493 -20.35 -4.23 -21.62
C THR A 493 -20.60 -2.72 -21.84
N PRO A 494 -19.70 -1.99 -22.53
CA PRO A 494 -18.31 -2.41 -22.77
C PRO A 494 -17.58 -2.64 -21.44
N ALA A 495 -16.61 -3.55 -21.44
CA ALA A 495 -15.90 -3.91 -20.23
C ALA A 495 -15.12 -2.73 -19.65
N GLN A 496 -15.22 -2.55 -18.34
CA GLN A 496 -14.42 -1.63 -17.54
C GLN A 496 -13.63 -2.40 -16.48
N TYR A 497 -12.50 -1.80 -16.07
CA TYR A 497 -11.59 -2.27 -15.03
C TYR A 497 -11.15 -1.05 -14.21
N ASP A 498 -10.59 -1.23 -13.02
CA ASP A 498 -10.02 -0.15 -12.19
C ASP A 498 -8.67 -0.64 -11.61
N GLU A 499 -7.57 -0.20 -12.25
CA GLU A 499 -6.19 -0.60 -12.00
C GLU A 499 -5.96 -2.13 -11.86
N PRO A 500 -6.29 -2.95 -12.90
CA PRO A 500 -6.10 -4.40 -12.82
C PRO A 500 -4.62 -4.78 -12.71
N ALA A 501 -4.22 -5.47 -11.65
CA ALA A 501 -2.81 -5.71 -11.32
C ALA A 501 -2.33 -7.14 -11.60
N GLY A 502 -3.24 -8.11 -11.70
CA GLY A 502 -2.93 -9.53 -11.90
C GLY A 502 -3.71 -10.13 -13.05
N ILE A 503 -3.11 -11.09 -13.75
CA ILE A 503 -3.76 -11.81 -14.86
C ILE A 503 -3.19 -13.22 -14.98
N THR A 504 -4.06 -14.19 -15.29
CA THR A 504 -3.66 -15.57 -15.57
C THR A 504 -4.58 -16.20 -16.62
N TYR A 505 -4.03 -17.09 -17.45
CA TYR A 505 -4.78 -17.87 -18.42
C TYR A 505 -5.15 -19.24 -17.85
N ALA A 506 -6.38 -19.69 -18.08
CA ALA A 506 -6.77 -21.10 -17.98
C ALA A 506 -8.05 -21.39 -18.78
N ALA A 507 -8.10 -22.54 -19.45
CA ALA A 507 -9.28 -23.07 -20.13
C ALA A 507 -9.95 -22.07 -21.09
N GLY A 508 -9.14 -21.38 -21.91
CA GLY A 508 -9.63 -20.40 -22.89
C GLY A 508 -10.09 -19.06 -22.30
N LYS A 509 -9.83 -18.82 -21.01
CA LYS A 509 -10.23 -17.60 -20.29
C LYS A 509 -9.02 -16.91 -19.66
N LEU A 510 -9.14 -15.59 -19.53
CA LEU A 510 -8.27 -14.78 -18.71
C LEU A 510 -8.99 -14.43 -17.41
N TYR A 511 -8.39 -14.75 -16.27
CA TYR A 511 -8.83 -14.32 -14.95
C TYR A 511 -7.96 -13.13 -14.53
N ILE A 512 -8.59 -12.03 -14.18
CA ILE A 512 -7.95 -10.73 -13.94
C ILE A 512 -8.25 -10.30 -12.51
N ALA A 513 -7.21 -10.02 -11.73
CA ALA A 513 -7.35 -9.36 -10.44
C ALA A 513 -7.57 -7.86 -10.68
N ASP A 514 -8.82 -7.42 -10.54
CA ASP A 514 -9.27 -6.06 -10.79
C ASP A 514 -9.27 -5.28 -9.48
N THR A 515 -8.07 -4.77 -9.16
CA THR A 515 -7.62 -4.43 -7.82
C THR A 515 -8.55 -3.43 -7.12
N ASN A 516 -8.80 -2.28 -7.75
CA ASN A 516 -9.57 -1.20 -7.12
C ASN A 516 -11.09 -1.49 -7.15
N ASN A 517 -11.54 -2.43 -7.98
CA ASN A 517 -12.91 -2.94 -7.92
C ASN A 517 -13.09 -4.07 -6.90
N HIS A 518 -12.00 -4.56 -6.29
CA HIS A 518 -12.01 -5.63 -5.28
C HIS A 518 -12.63 -6.95 -5.77
N VAL A 519 -12.43 -7.29 -7.05
CA VAL A 519 -13.02 -8.49 -7.65
C VAL A 519 -12.04 -9.22 -8.58
N ILE A 520 -12.41 -10.44 -8.97
CA ILE A 520 -11.79 -11.13 -10.10
C ILE A 520 -12.71 -11.04 -11.31
N ARG A 521 -12.20 -10.51 -12.43
CA ARG A 521 -12.90 -10.43 -13.72
C ARG A 521 -12.50 -11.62 -14.58
N VAL A 522 -13.43 -12.10 -15.40
CA VAL A 522 -13.23 -13.24 -16.30
C VAL A 522 -13.52 -12.79 -17.72
N LEU A 523 -12.50 -12.81 -18.57
CA LEU A 523 -12.61 -12.53 -20.01
C LEU A 523 -12.50 -13.84 -20.79
N GLU A 524 -13.55 -14.22 -21.50
CA GLU A 524 -13.55 -15.36 -22.39
C GLU A 524 -12.95 -14.97 -23.75
N LEU A 525 -11.80 -15.53 -24.10
CA LEU A 525 -11.01 -15.09 -25.26
C LEU A 525 -11.73 -15.32 -26.60
N ALA A 526 -12.51 -16.40 -26.70
CA ALA A 526 -13.21 -16.76 -27.93
C ALA A 526 -14.37 -15.80 -28.26
N THR A 527 -15.03 -15.25 -27.24
CA THR A 527 -16.24 -14.43 -27.40
C THR A 527 -16.00 -12.94 -27.12
N GLY A 528 -14.95 -12.61 -26.36
CA GLY A 528 -14.71 -11.27 -25.82
C GLY A 528 -15.62 -10.92 -24.63
N ASN A 529 -16.44 -11.87 -24.15
CA ASN A 529 -17.36 -11.61 -23.04
C ASN A 529 -16.61 -11.45 -21.72
N VAL A 530 -16.99 -10.43 -20.95
CA VAL A 530 -16.45 -10.16 -19.61
C VAL A 530 -17.54 -10.37 -18.58
N SER A 531 -17.17 -10.96 -17.44
CA SER A 531 -18.03 -11.13 -16.27
C SER A 531 -17.22 -11.04 -14.98
N THR A 532 -17.89 -10.97 -13.84
CA THR A 532 -17.26 -11.06 -12.51
C THR A 532 -17.34 -12.48 -11.98
N LEU A 533 -16.20 -13.05 -11.55
CA LEU A 533 -16.15 -14.33 -10.86
C LEU A 533 -16.79 -14.19 -9.47
N GLN A 534 -17.89 -14.88 -9.23
CA GLN A 534 -18.48 -14.96 -7.90
C GLN A 534 -17.74 -16.02 -7.09
N ILE A 535 -17.20 -15.62 -5.92
CA ILE A 535 -16.52 -16.57 -5.03
C ILE A 535 -17.49 -17.03 -3.95
N GLU A 536 -18.15 -18.17 -4.19
CA GLU A 536 -19.17 -18.70 -3.30
C GLU A 536 -18.59 -19.06 -1.92
N GLY A 537 -19.18 -18.51 -0.86
CA GLY A 537 -18.77 -18.80 0.52
C GLY A 537 -17.56 -18.00 1.02
N LEU A 538 -17.00 -17.10 0.22
CA LEU A 538 -15.94 -16.20 0.69
C LEU A 538 -16.54 -15.04 1.50
N ALA A 539 -16.14 -14.94 2.75
CA ALA A 539 -16.40 -13.79 3.59
C ALA A 539 -15.12 -12.96 3.77
N PRO A 540 -15.24 -11.64 4.04
CA PRO A 540 -14.11 -10.86 4.52
C PRO A 540 -13.53 -11.53 5.79
N PRO A 541 -12.21 -11.43 6.04
CA PRO A 541 -11.63 -11.91 7.29
C PRO A 541 -12.38 -11.34 8.48
N ALA A 542 -12.49 -12.12 9.56
CA ALA A 542 -12.98 -11.59 10.82
C ALA A 542 -12.07 -10.42 11.20
N THR A 543 -12.59 -9.21 11.09
CA THR A 543 -11.83 -8.04 11.50
C THR A 543 -11.58 -8.21 13.00
N ASN A 544 -10.32 -8.46 13.36
CA ASN A 544 -9.84 -8.03 14.65
C ASN A 544 -9.83 -6.51 14.61
N THR A 545 -11.00 -5.86 14.48
CA THR A 545 -11.17 -4.54 15.06
C THR A 545 -10.84 -4.77 16.50
N THR A 546 -9.63 -4.40 16.88
CA THR A 546 -9.23 -4.48 18.26
C THR A 546 -10.31 -3.70 19.01
N ASN A 547 -11.07 -4.40 19.86
CA ASN A 547 -11.93 -3.77 20.86
C ASN A 547 -11.11 -2.96 21.88
N LYS A 548 -9.82 -2.74 21.60
CA LYS A 548 -8.92 -1.88 22.33
C LYS A 548 -9.40 -0.46 22.12
N ALA A 549 -9.89 0.14 23.20
CA ALA A 549 -10.17 1.55 23.24
C ALA A 549 -8.92 2.33 22.79
N PRO A 550 -9.08 3.41 22.00
CA PRO A 550 -8.02 4.38 21.78
C PRO A 550 -7.36 4.80 23.09
N ASP A 551 -6.12 5.28 23.04
CA ASP A 551 -5.52 5.89 24.21
C ASP A 551 -6.25 7.19 24.56
N PHE A 552 -6.96 7.18 25.69
CA PHE A 552 -7.69 8.33 26.23
C PHE A 552 -6.93 9.04 27.36
N THR A 553 -5.62 8.78 27.55
CA THR A 553 -4.82 9.40 28.61
C THR A 553 -4.79 10.92 28.50
N ALA A 554 -4.77 11.46 27.27
CA ALA A 554 -4.82 12.91 27.00
C ALA A 554 -6.25 13.50 26.95
N ALA A 555 -7.28 12.67 27.13
CA ALA A 555 -8.67 13.12 27.06
C ALA A 555 -9.09 13.92 28.31
N LYS A 556 -10.11 14.77 28.16
CA LYS A 556 -10.71 15.48 29.29
C LYS A 556 -11.30 14.46 30.27
N GLN A 557 -10.78 14.43 31.49
CA GLN A 557 -11.32 13.58 32.57
C GLN A 557 -12.47 14.33 33.28
N VAL A 558 -13.63 13.68 33.40
CA VAL A 558 -14.81 14.20 34.09
C VAL A 558 -15.25 13.19 35.14
N GLU A 559 -14.96 13.48 36.41
CA GLU A 559 -15.42 12.67 37.53
C GLU A 559 -16.78 13.16 38.01
N LEU A 560 -17.77 12.27 38.03
CA LEU A 560 -19.12 12.57 38.49
C LEU A 560 -19.32 12.18 39.95
N ALA A 561 -20.24 12.88 40.62
CA ALA A 561 -20.69 12.49 41.94
C ALA A 561 -21.48 11.18 41.89
N SER A 562 -21.35 10.37 42.94
CA SER A 562 -22.10 9.12 43.07
C SER A 562 -23.61 9.37 42.99
N THR A 563 -24.28 8.67 42.08
CA THR A 563 -25.72 8.85 41.83
C THR A 563 -26.50 7.61 42.21
N ALA A 564 -27.52 7.76 43.07
CA ALA A 564 -28.46 6.69 43.39
C ALA A 564 -29.48 6.53 42.26
N LEU A 565 -29.51 5.35 41.64
CA LEU A 565 -30.34 5.05 40.48
C LEU A 565 -31.29 3.89 40.79
N LYS A 566 -32.54 4.04 40.36
CA LYS A 566 -33.55 2.99 40.37
C LYS A 566 -33.71 2.45 38.95
N PRO A 567 -33.42 1.17 38.68
CA PRO A 567 -33.57 0.60 37.36
C PRO A 567 -35.04 0.65 36.88
N GLU A 568 -35.24 1.05 35.62
CA GLU A 568 -36.51 0.92 34.90
C GLU A 568 -36.37 -0.23 33.90
N ASP A 569 -37.28 -1.21 33.97
CA ASP A 569 -37.23 -2.45 33.17
C ASP A 569 -35.86 -3.15 33.21
N GLY A 570 -35.22 -3.15 34.38
CA GLY A 570 -33.92 -3.77 34.61
C GLY A 570 -32.73 -3.00 34.01
N LYS A 571 -32.91 -1.73 33.65
CA LYS A 571 -31.88 -0.90 33.01
C LYS A 571 -31.73 0.46 33.68
N ILE A 572 -30.54 1.04 33.56
CA ILE A 572 -30.27 2.45 33.86
C ILE A 572 -29.79 3.17 32.60
N THR A 573 -29.86 4.49 32.61
CA THR A 573 -29.45 5.33 31.48
C THR A 573 -28.35 6.30 31.90
N LEU A 574 -27.29 6.40 31.09
CA LEU A 574 -26.33 7.49 31.14
C LEU A 574 -26.69 8.48 30.02
N GLN A 575 -27.11 9.69 30.37
CA GLN A 575 -27.45 10.74 29.43
C GLN A 575 -26.24 11.64 29.20
N VAL A 576 -25.60 11.53 28.03
CA VAL A 576 -24.48 12.40 27.65
C VAL A 576 -25.02 13.70 27.10
N GLU A 577 -24.52 14.84 27.60
CA GLU A 577 -24.93 16.19 27.20
C GLU A 577 -23.69 17.03 26.86
N LEU A 578 -23.41 17.19 25.56
CA LEU A 578 -22.33 18.02 25.02
C LEU A 578 -22.83 19.45 24.82
N GLN A 579 -22.40 20.36 25.69
CA GLN A 579 -22.71 21.79 25.56
C GLN A 579 -21.69 22.43 24.62
N LEU A 580 -22.10 22.61 23.36
CA LEU A 580 -21.26 23.19 22.32
C LEU A 580 -21.23 24.74 22.40
N PRO A 581 -20.13 25.38 21.98
CA PRO A 581 -20.06 26.82 21.82
C PRO A 581 -21.11 27.33 20.83
N GLU A 582 -21.50 28.60 20.97
CA GLU A 582 -22.40 29.26 20.01
C GLU A 582 -21.85 29.17 18.58
N GLY A 583 -22.71 28.80 17.62
CA GLY A 583 -22.32 28.63 16.23
C GLY A 583 -21.62 27.29 15.92
N TRP A 584 -21.64 26.30 16.81
CA TRP A 584 -21.11 24.95 16.56
C TRP A 584 -22.18 23.86 16.68
N LYS A 585 -22.04 22.79 15.90
CA LYS A 585 -22.90 21.60 15.93
C LYS A 585 -22.08 20.31 15.92
N ILE A 586 -22.66 19.20 16.38
CA ILE A 586 -22.06 17.87 16.19
C ILE A 586 -22.00 17.55 14.70
N ASN A 587 -20.92 16.90 14.27
CA ASN A 587 -20.82 16.36 12.93
C ASN A 587 -21.66 15.08 12.85
N GLU A 588 -22.85 15.18 12.28
CA GLU A 588 -23.77 14.05 12.08
C GLU A 588 -23.24 12.99 11.10
N GLN A 589 -22.27 13.33 10.26
CA GLN A 589 -21.65 12.43 9.30
C GLN A 589 -20.46 11.65 9.89
N ALA A 590 -19.90 12.10 11.02
CA ALA A 590 -18.79 11.42 11.68
C ALA A 590 -19.31 10.40 12.71
N PRO A 591 -18.76 9.17 12.74
CA PRO A 591 -19.20 8.17 13.70
C PRO A 591 -18.90 8.62 15.14
N LEU A 592 -19.91 8.53 16.01
CA LEU A 592 -19.75 8.77 17.45
C LEU A 592 -19.68 7.43 18.17
N ILE A 593 -18.46 7.02 18.48
CA ILE A 593 -18.13 5.74 19.13
C ILE A 593 -17.70 6.01 20.57
N TYR A 594 -18.24 5.23 21.50
CA TYR A 594 -17.87 5.26 22.91
C TYR A 594 -17.45 3.87 23.41
N TYR A 595 -16.68 3.86 24.49
CA TYR A 595 -16.14 2.67 25.12
C TYR A 595 -16.53 2.66 26.59
N LEU A 596 -17.18 1.58 27.02
CA LEU A 596 -17.57 1.37 28.40
C LEU A 596 -16.60 0.41 29.10
N LYS A 597 -16.20 0.76 30.32
CA LYS A 597 -15.39 -0.10 31.19
C LYS A 597 -15.87 0.01 32.63
N ALA A 598 -15.92 -1.10 33.36
CA ALA A 598 -16.26 -1.08 34.78
C ALA A 598 -15.00 -1.16 35.67
N GLN A 599 -15.14 -0.71 36.92
CA GLN A 599 -14.12 -0.88 37.95
C GLN A 599 -14.21 -2.31 38.53
N GLY A 600 -13.45 -3.22 37.93
CA GLY A 600 -13.35 -4.62 38.36
C GLY A 600 -14.33 -5.57 37.64
N ASP A 601 -14.11 -6.87 37.84
CA ASP A 601 -14.72 -7.93 37.01
C ASP A 601 -16.16 -8.29 37.42
N LYS A 602 -16.68 -7.71 38.51
CA LYS A 602 -18.02 -7.99 39.04
C LYS A 602 -18.68 -6.69 39.49
N GLY A 603 -20.02 -6.63 39.40
CA GLY A 603 -20.81 -5.52 39.93
C GLY A 603 -22.27 -5.55 39.47
N PRO A 604 -23.10 -4.62 39.98
CA PRO A 604 -24.50 -4.45 39.59
C PRO A 604 -24.79 -4.33 38.09
N ILE A 605 -23.90 -3.70 37.31
CA ILE A 605 -24.08 -3.49 35.87
C ILE A 605 -23.65 -4.75 35.09
N ASP A 606 -24.44 -5.18 34.10
CA ASP A 606 -24.10 -6.32 33.26
C ASP A 606 -22.80 -6.06 32.48
N ARG A 607 -21.80 -6.92 32.69
CA ARG A 607 -20.49 -6.80 32.04
C ARG A 607 -20.54 -7.13 30.54
N SER A 608 -21.59 -7.82 30.07
CA SER A 608 -21.79 -8.09 28.64
C SER A 608 -22.12 -6.82 27.82
N ALA A 609 -22.62 -5.78 28.48
CA ALA A 609 -22.93 -4.48 27.86
C ALA A 609 -21.72 -3.51 27.79
N LEU A 610 -20.54 -3.92 28.26
CA LEU A 610 -19.31 -3.12 28.22
C LEU A 610 -18.58 -3.26 26.87
N GLY A 611 -17.57 -2.42 26.64
CA GLY A 611 -16.79 -2.43 25.40
C GLY A 611 -17.19 -1.33 24.42
N LYS A 612 -16.84 -1.51 23.15
CA LYS A 612 -17.04 -0.55 22.06
C LYS A 612 -18.52 -0.52 21.66
N GLN A 613 -19.10 0.67 21.59
CA GLN A 613 -20.47 0.92 21.17
C GLN A 613 -20.52 2.14 20.24
N GLN A 614 -21.51 2.21 19.36
CA GLN A 614 -21.69 3.32 18.42
C GLN A 614 -23.08 3.94 18.59
N VAL A 615 -23.14 5.27 18.52
CA VAL A 615 -24.41 6.01 18.49
C VAL A 615 -24.90 6.05 17.04
N GLU A 616 -26.11 5.54 16.80
CA GLU A 616 -26.71 5.46 15.46
C GLU A 616 -26.88 6.83 14.79
N LYS A 617 -27.21 7.85 15.60
CA LYS A 617 -27.40 9.24 15.15
C LYS A 617 -26.59 10.18 16.05
N PRO A 618 -25.36 10.55 15.65
CA PRO A 618 -24.53 11.47 16.41
C PRO A 618 -25.28 12.78 16.69
N ALA A 619 -25.41 13.12 17.97
CA ALA A 619 -26.09 14.32 18.42
C ALA A 619 -25.39 14.89 19.67
N ALA A 620 -25.64 16.17 19.96
CA ALA A 620 -25.11 16.81 21.16
C ALA A 620 -25.66 16.19 22.46
N SER A 621 -26.78 15.48 22.37
CA SER A 621 -27.39 14.76 23.49
C SER A 621 -27.80 13.36 23.04
N PHE A 622 -27.35 12.33 23.76
CA PHE A 622 -27.68 10.94 23.46
C PHE A 622 -27.65 10.07 24.73
N SER A 623 -28.37 8.94 24.67
CA SER A 623 -28.56 8.04 25.81
C SER A 623 -27.76 6.76 25.64
N VAL A 624 -27.10 6.31 26.71
CA VAL A 624 -26.43 5.01 26.81
C VAL A 624 -27.17 4.18 27.84
N THR A 625 -27.67 3.01 27.44
CA THR A 625 -28.48 2.16 28.33
C THR A 625 -27.66 0.98 28.83
N LEU A 626 -27.66 0.77 30.15
CA LEU A 626 -26.91 -0.30 30.80
C LEU A 626 -27.88 -1.26 31.52
N PRO A 627 -27.90 -2.56 31.15
CA PRO A 627 -28.61 -3.57 31.92
C PRO A 627 -28.02 -3.73 33.31
N VAL A 628 -28.88 -4.00 34.28
CA VAL A 628 -28.53 -4.22 35.68
C VAL A 628 -28.92 -5.65 36.07
N THR A 629 -28.03 -6.33 36.78
CA THR A 629 -28.21 -7.71 37.24
C THR A 629 -28.39 -7.86 38.75
N ALA A 630 -28.04 -6.82 39.53
CA ALA A 630 -28.18 -6.80 40.99
C ALA A 630 -28.24 -5.37 41.54
N SER A 631 -28.62 -5.21 42.82
CA SER A 631 -28.48 -3.96 43.56
C SER A 631 -27.07 -3.83 44.16
N GLY A 632 -26.59 -2.61 44.37
CA GLY A 632 -25.28 -2.33 44.97
C GLY A 632 -24.56 -1.14 44.34
N ASN A 633 -23.30 -0.93 44.74
CA ASN A 633 -22.46 0.12 44.16
C ASN A 633 -21.65 -0.41 42.98
N ASP A 634 -21.47 0.43 41.96
CA ASP A 634 -20.60 0.15 40.81
C ASP A 634 -19.93 1.44 40.33
N GLN A 635 -18.91 1.32 39.49
CA GLN A 635 -18.31 2.44 38.80
C GLN A 635 -18.03 2.06 37.35
N VAL A 636 -18.55 2.87 36.42
CA VAL A 636 -18.32 2.69 34.99
C VAL A 636 -17.67 3.95 34.43
N SER A 637 -16.69 3.76 33.55
CA SER A 637 -16.13 4.81 32.72
C SER A 637 -16.70 4.75 31.32
N LEU A 638 -17.10 5.90 30.78
CA LEU A 638 -17.46 6.09 29.38
C LEU A 638 -16.40 6.96 28.72
N SER A 639 -15.65 6.39 27.78
CA SER A 639 -14.62 7.10 27.01
C SER A 639 -15.07 7.29 25.57
N MET A 640 -14.95 8.49 25.01
CA MET A 640 -15.37 8.73 23.63
C MET A 640 -14.60 9.86 22.96
N ASN A 641 -14.59 9.80 21.62
CA ASN A 641 -14.26 10.94 20.78
C ASN A 641 -15.56 11.53 20.22
N TYR A 642 -15.66 12.84 20.18
CA TYR A 642 -16.80 13.55 19.60
C TYR A 642 -16.30 14.59 18.60
N TYR A 643 -17.06 14.76 17.51
CA TYR A 643 -16.70 15.65 16.42
C TYR A 643 -17.73 16.77 16.33
N TYR A 644 -17.25 18.00 16.22
CA TYR A 644 -18.10 19.18 16.16
C TYR A 644 -17.54 20.18 15.15
N CYS A 645 -18.42 20.81 14.37
CA CYS A 645 -18.06 21.71 13.29
C CYS A 645 -18.77 23.05 13.46
N GLN A 646 -18.14 24.11 12.95
CA GLN A 646 -18.77 25.41 12.87
C GLN A 646 -19.98 25.36 11.92
N THR A 647 -21.03 26.08 12.25
CA THR A 647 -22.27 26.12 11.47
C THR A 647 -22.07 26.99 10.22
N GLY A 648 -22.46 26.48 9.04
CA GLY A 648 -22.20 27.10 7.73
C GLY A 648 -21.23 26.25 6.90
N GLY A 649 -21.56 25.96 5.63
CA GLY A 649 -21.03 24.84 4.82
C GLY A 649 -19.52 24.78 4.52
N GLU A 650 -18.69 25.62 5.13
CA GLU A 650 -17.21 25.59 5.02
C GLU A 650 -16.52 25.65 6.40
N GLY A 651 -17.23 25.28 7.47
CA GLY A 651 -16.76 25.38 8.85
C GLY A 651 -15.65 24.38 9.21
N LEU A 652 -14.64 24.85 9.95
CA LEU A 652 -13.60 24.00 10.55
C LEU A 652 -14.26 22.96 11.47
N CYS A 653 -13.97 21.67 11.27
CA CYS A 653 -14.34 20.61 12.19
C CYS A 653 -13.23 20.36 13.20
N ARG A 654 -13.61 20.06 14.44
CA ARG A 654 -12.72 19.72 15.53
C ARG A 654 -13.13 18.41 16.16
N VAL A 655 -12.16 17.75 16.76
CA VAL A 655 -12.36 16.58 17.62
C VAL A 655 -12.20 17.00 19.07
N GLY A 656 -13.00 16.42 19.95
CA GLY A 656 -12.75 16.39 21.38
C GLY A 656 -12.73 14.95 21.88
N SER A 657 -12.06 14.73 22.99
CA SER A 657 -12.00 13.44 23.66
C SER A 657 -12.35 13.62 25.14
N VAL A 658 -13.19 12.74 25.68
CA VAL A 658 -13.61 12.78 27.08
C VAL A 658 -13.65 11.37 27.68
N VAL A 659 -13.34 11.29 28.97
CA VAL A 659 -13.58 10.12 29.82
C VAL A 659 -14.46 10.57 30.98
N PHE A 660 -15.67 10.05 31.06
CA PHE A 660 -16.53 10.20 32.23
C PHE A 660 -16.28 9.06 33.18
N THR A 661 -16.05 9.35 34.45
CA THR A 661 -16.05 8.38 35.54
C THR A 661 -17.36 8.50 36.30
N VAL A 662 -18.17 7.45 36.29
CA VAL A 662 -19.55 7.45 36.78
C VAL A 662 -19.73 6.44 37.92
N PRO A 663 -19.61 6.87 39.19
CA PRO A 663 -19.99 6.05 40.33
C PRO A 663 -21.52 6.00 40.44
N VAL A 664 -22.08 4.80 40.58
CA VAL A 664 -23.53 4.58 40.68
C VAL A 664 -23.88 3.72 41.90
N GLN A 665 -25.05 3.98 42.48
CA GLN A 665 -25.65 3.15 43.54
C GLN A 665 -27.00 2.63 43.05
N ILE A 666 -27.07 1.35 42.73
CA ILE A 666 -28.26 0.73 42.19
C ILE A 666 -29.14 0.24 43.33
N SER A 667 -30.34 0.82 43.48
CA SER A 667 -31.28 0.46 44.54
C SER A 667 -32.73 0.74 44.14
N ASP A 668 -33.67 -0.02 44.71
CA ASP A 668 -35.11 0.19 44.50
C ASP A 668 -35.64 1.48 45.12
N SER A 669 -34.85 2.11 46.00
CA SER A 669 -35.11 3.40 46.66
C SER A 669 -34.60 4.62 45.88
N GLY A 670 -33.96 4.44 44.73
CA GLY A 670 -33.51 5.54 43.88
C GLY A 670 -34.67 6.39 43.34
N SER A 671 -34.43 7.68 43.09
CA SER A 671 -35.45 8.62 42.61
C SER A 671 -35.55 8.75 41.08
N GLN A 672 -34.60 8.18 40.34
CA GLN A 672 -34.49 8.28 38.88
C GLN A 672 -33.69 7.11 38.28
N ALA A 673 -33.94 6.75 37.03
CA ALA A 673 -33.18 5.73 36.29
C ALA A 673 -31.97 6.30 35.52
N THR A 674 -31.84 7.63 35.47
CA THR A 674 -30.89 8.33 34.60
C THR A 674 -29.81 9.08 35.38
N ALA A 675 -28.54 8.87 35.02
CA ALA A 675 -27.42 9.72 35.42
C ALA A 675 -27.04 10.66 34.26
N LYS A 676 -26.82 11.94 34.55
CA LYS A 676 -26.43 12.95 33.54
C LYS A 676 -24.91 13.10 33.48
N LEU A 677 -24.37 13.15 32.27
CA LEU A 677 -22.95 13.27 31.94
C LEU A 677 -22.75 14.59 31.15
N PRO A 678 -22.76 15.76 31.80
CA PRO A 678 -22.57 17.03 31.13
C PRO A 678 -21.09 17.27 30.79
N LEU A 679 -20.83 17.77 29.59
CA LEU A 679 -19.52 18.28 29.18
C LEU A 679 -19.66 19.64 28.49
N THR A 680 -19.09 20.67 29.09
CA THR A 680 -18.88 21.95 28.42
C THR A 680 -17.70 21.83 27.46
N VAL A 681 -17.99 21.90 26.16
CA VAL A 681 -16.96 21.83 25.12
C VAL A 681 -16.30 23.21 25.04
N PRO A 682 -14.97 23.31 25.22
CA PRO A 682 -14.29 24.60 25.23
C PRO A 682 -14.45 25.29 23.87
N ALA A 683 -14.64 26.62 23.91
CA ALA A 683 -14.59 27.41 22.70
C ALA A 683 -13.19 27.28 22.06
N PRO A 684 -13.13 27.10 20.73
CA PRO A 684 -11.88 27.23 19.99
C PRO A 684 -11.14 28.50 20.38
N LEU A 685 -9.82 28.43 20.59
CA LEU A 685 -9.01 29.64 20.74
C LEU A 685 -9.19 30.51 19.48
N SER A 686 -9.73 31.71 19.68
CA SER A 686 -9.73 32.75 18.66
C SER A 686 -8.27 33.17 18.42
N PRO A 687 -7.82 33.38 17.18
CA PRO A 687 -6.50 33.94 16.90
C PRO A 687 -6.21 35.24 17.69
N GLU A 688 -7.24 36.00 18.04
CA GLU A 688 -7.16 37.25 18.79
C GLU A 688 -6.94 37.07 20.30
N SER A 689 -7.13 35.84 20.81
CA SER A 689 -7.00 35.52 22.23
C SER A 689 -5.59 35.08 22.67
N LEU A 690 -4.64 35.02 21.72
CA LEU A 690 -3.24 34.71 22.00
C LEU A 690 -2.52 35.98 22.48
N PRO A 691 -2.04 36.03 23.74
CA PRO A 691 -1.30 37.18 24.22
C PRO A 691 0.05 37.25 23.49
N ASN A 692 0.30 38.39 22.81
CA ASN A 692 1.49 38.75 22.01
C ASN A 692 1.46 38.52 20.49
N PHE A 693 0.29 38.49 19.85
CA PHE A 693 0.22 38.68 18.40
C PHE A 693 -0.27 40.09 18.06
N LYS A 694 0.65 40.97 17.61
CA LYS A 694 0.31 42.10 16.74
C LYS A 694 0.91 41.82 15.35
N PRO A 695 0.19 42.17 14.28
CA PRO A 695 0.53 41.81 12.90
C PRO A 695 1.89 42.34 12.44
#